data_AF-A0A2W2HD13-F1
#
_entry.id   AF-A0A2W2HD13-F1
#
_cell.length_a   1.000
_cell.length_b   1.000
_cell.length_c   1.000
_cell.angle_alpha   90.00
_cell.angle_beta   90.00
_cell.angle_gamma   90.00
#
_symmetry.space_group_name_H-M   'P 1'
#
loop_
_entity.id
_entity.type
_entity.pdbx_description
1 polymer ?
#
loop_
_entity_poly.entity_id
_entity_poly.type
_entity_poly.pdbx_seq_one_letter_code
_entity_poly.pdbx_strand_id
1 'polypeptide(L)'
;MNGGSNQPGIIITFHSLRGGIGSTMTLANVAVILATAGKRVLVADTGPSAPALRRYLLRFQPAAAEPGAAPIRLDLGPLTDQGGCLDLAVTVDDEAAGPAGWGESATVRKRLRDSGYDYVLVRVPTRTGAAALRWSAMLSDIAVIGFPLSPSAIAEVADAVAQIGTTGGVARVLPLPMMVDRSRTAQLATARRRLREELGESELVIDTDVEIPYSGDHYFTDALAVLSEPAGGGGLRDAYEGVAGRITGGLVTGVRHVSVVYTARYRAWGEWLAAQIAGAGLRVREIPLRGLADEAPDGLSDDTLVLVVSPTRMSLDESDRLDALVGLWRDGGGEHAEGGLVFVRVDDHTLAGPPEGVQELDLRGEEEADIKADLRRRLRIRDPLPAGAGGTRFPRLPTTHNLPSAERDFVGRERLLLQLRDRMLDSPDGRCVIHGGPGAGKSELALEYAERFLGGYDIVWWIQARNGDKAREGLSALAHRLELSEGGDAVAAVLRYLTAAAEPRWLLVYDDFGQDEELPGLVPDEGGHVIFTTRRRPPADRPSHVQVGPLSPVESAALLRRGDPHITTDDALQVAGMLGGMPLAMEMARAWLARAASDPGRARVPLRDRAAQAVAELRFTYGRVMAGLEADRGARAEPGTTPDPIASHEAMVGAALAALDPAELWLMQVSSFLSLDGSSLDLLRSPAFLGELYGEGGPFADPLDIDVTMESLRGYGLVRIEHGRAGALRTHRLIRDTVLASMRGPTLERRREEVLHGLARFAPAENEGPDDLRARRLAELNRHVLTSGAVKCPHPPVRRWVIGQVRHLYQLQDYSAWRRARRLGEQALAEWSASPDPSLIPELRVQFANVLRELGDHTAAARHGEAALRMLVRRGEKSVRALDAAMAHGADLRAKGDFGMAYLRSSAAWSGFERLLGAQSPHTGRALNNLAVSASLAGKPYEAEELARRCHLDRLTLYGETSPAAWGTGCNLAYFMRELGDAAGSLDLLRRGLGLLAPVQVKAAGPRSLLLLRIECGIAVCERRLGRSFEALSRDTEALEELCEVVGERHAATVLCSAAVAADLHAEGDHAGAVIRAQRALAGFRDVFGRDHPHGYALQANLGAYLRAAGDAEEAARLGAESCAVLADRLGPRHPLTLAAEVNHANSLAPRDRNLAVDRMATALERLLYFYGPGHPHVRICERNLADLRREGLGGRRDPSRRRDIDIEVMPY
;
A
#
# COMPACT_ATOMS: atom_id res chain seq x y z
N MET A 1 50.73 -4.57 -19.19
CA MET A 1 50.42 -4.44 -20.63
C MET A 1 48.92 -4.28 -20.78
N ASN A 2 48.54 -3.36 -21.69
CA ASN A 2 47.26 -3.12 -22.38
C ASN A 2 46.04 -2.62 -21.59
N GLY A 3 45.80 -1.32 -21.77
CA GLY A 3 44.61 -0.57 -21.38
C GLY A 3 44.82 0.96 -21.39
N GLY A 4 46.06 1.43 -21.58
CA GLY A 4 46.38 2.86 -21.67
C GLY A 4 45.94 3.46 -23.01
N SER A 5 45.30 4.63 -22.95
CA SER A 5 44.98 5.45 -24.13
C SER A 5 46.22 5.58 -25.01
N ASN A 6 46.10 5.14 -26.26
CA ASN A 6 47.18 5.17 -27.26
C ASN A 6 47.45 6.60 -27.80
N GLN A 7 47.20 7.62 -26.98
CA GLN A 7 47.46 9.02 -27.30
C GLN A 7 48.80 9.46 -26.72
N PRO A 8 49.64 10.15 -27.50
CA PRO A 8 50.90 10.69 -26.99
C PRO A 8 50.62 11.72 -25.89
N GLY A 9 51.37 11.65 -24.78
CA GLY A 9 51.23 12.58 -23.67
C GLY A 9 51.51 14.03 -24.08
N ILE A 10 50.81 15.00 -23.48
CA ILE A 10 50.98 16.42 -23.79
C ILE A 10 52.12 16.98 -22.94
N ILE A 11 53.15 17.51 -23.60
CA ILE A 11 54.31 18.11 -22.90
C ILE A 11 54.05 19.60 -22.70
N ILE A 12 54.13 20.06 -21.46
CA ILE A 12 53.90 21.46 -21.11
C ILE A 12 55.13 22.00 -20.39
N THR A 13 55.78 23.00 -20.97
CA THR A 13 56.93 23.66 -20.33
C THR A 13 56.49 24.89 -19.55
N PHE A 14 57.02 25.07 -18.35
CA PHE A 14 56.87 26.30 -17.57
C PHE A 14 58.19 27.05 -17.60
N HIS A 15 58.17 28.18 -18.30
CA HIS A 15 59.29 29.10 -18.43
C HIS A 15 58.92 30.44 -17.82
N SER A 16 59.91 31.15 -17.28
CA SER A 16 59.71 32.45 -16.63
C SER A 16 60.76 33.41 -17.14
N LEU A 17 60.35 34.59 -17.61
CA LEU A 17 61.26 35.61 -18.13
C LEU A 17 62.08 36.29 -17.02
N ARG A 18 61.58 36.24 -15.77
CA ARG A 18 62.27 36.79 -14.59
C ARG A 18 62.28 35.81 -13.43
N GLY A 19 63.32 35.86 -12.61
CA GLY A 19 63.40 35.08 -11.38
C GLY A 19 62.40 35.57 -10.33
N GLY A 20 61.90 34.65 -9.51
CA GLY A 20 61.09 34.97 -8.33
C GLY A 20 59.61 35.26 -8.57
N ILE A 21 59.07 35.22 -9.79
CA ILE A 21 57.66 35.61 -10.05
C ILE A 21 56.62 34.50 -9.82
N GLY A 22 57.00 33.37 -9.19
CA GLY A 22 56.05 32.32 -8.77
C GLY A 22 55.84 31.16 -9.75
N SER A 23 56.55 31.09 -10.88
CA SER A 23 56.36 30.04 -11.92
C SER A 23 56.46 28.60 -11.40
N THR A 24 57.36 28.34 -10.45
CA THR A 24 57.51 27.02 -9.81
C THR A 24 56.29 26.63 -8.96
N MET A 25 55.68 27.59 -8.28
CA MET A 25 54.47 27.37 -7.47
C MET A 25 53.24 27.16 -8.35
N THR A 26 53.14 27.89 -9.46
CA THR A 26 52.09 27.68 -10.47
C THR A 26 52.16 26.28 -11.04
N LEU A 27 53.35 25.81 -11.46
CA LEU A 27 53.52 24.45 -11.96
C LEU A 27 53.08 23.42 -10.90
N ALA A 28 53.49 23.59 -9.63
CA ALA A 28 53.15 22.66 -8.57
C ALA A 28 51.64 22.58 -8.28
N ASN A 29 50.94 23.73 -8.22
CA ASN A 29 49.49 23.74 -8.04
C ASN A 29 48.76 23.11 -9.23
N VAL A 30 49.16 23.45 -10.46
CA VAL A 30 48.57 22.88 -11.69
C VAL A 30 48.80 21.36 -11.75
N ALA A 31 49.98 20.87 -11.36
CA ALA A 31 50.27 19.44 -11.33
C ALA A 31 49.33 18.68 -10.39
N VAL A 32 49.06 19.22 -9.19
CA VAL A 32 48.12 18.64 -8.23
C VAL A 32 46.69 18.71 -8.75
N ILE A 33 46.27 19.81 -9.37
CA ILE A 33 44.93 19.95 -9.99
C ILE A 33 44.72 18.88 -11.07
N LEU A 34 45.69 18.70 -11.96
CA LEU A 34 45.59 17.69 -13.03
C LEU A 34 45.56 16.26 -12.46
N ALA A 35 46.41 15.95 -11.48
CA ALA A 35 46.48 14.61 -10.89
C ALA A 35 45.22 14.28 -10.06
N THR A 36 44.68 15.25 -9.32
CA THR A 36 43.43 15.08 -8.54
C THR A 36 42.21 14.90 -9.44
N ALA A 37 42.23 15.46 -10.65
CA ALA A 37 41.25 15.22 -11.72
C ALA A 37 41.45 13.87 -12.46
N GLY A 38 42.18 12.92 -11.85
CA GLY A 38 42.35 11.55 -12.35
C GLY A 38 43.35 11.41 -13.51
N LYS A 39 44.21 12.41 -13.75
CA LYS A 39 45.25 12.33 -14.81
C LYS A 39 46.55 11.74 -14.27
N ARG A 40 47.28 11.06 -15.13
CA ARG A 40 48.66 10.62 -14.86
C ARG A 40 49.60 11.73 -15.28
N VAL A 41 50.26 12.33 -14.31
CA VAL A 41 51.09 13.53 -14.49
C VAL A 41 52.53 13.22 -14.12
N LEU A 42 53.46 13.53 -15.04
CA LEU A 42 54.89 13.50 -14.76
C LEU A 42 55.40 14.93 -14.66
N VAL A 43 56.16 15.23 -13.61
CA VAL A 43 56.79 16.53 -13.40
C VAL A 43 58.31 16.38 -13.49
N ALA A 44 58.96 17.16 -14.35
CA ALA A 44 60.42 17.15 -14.52
C ALA A 44 61.05 18.50 -14.12
N ASP A 45 61.98 18.49 -13.16
CA ASP A 45 62.72 19.68 -12.70
C ASP A 45 64.17 19.66 -13.24
N THR A 46 64.55 20.69 -14.02
CA THR A 46 65.78 20.68 -14.85
C THR A 46 66.91 21.62 -14.39
N GLY A 47 66.96 22.05 -13.11
CA GLY A 47 68.13 22.75 -12.56
C GLY A 47 67.92 23.53 -11.25
N PRO A 48 68.99 24.01 -10.58
CA PRO A 48 68.96 24.50 -9.19
C PRO A 48 68.50 25.96 -9.03
N SER A 49 67.44 26.38 -9.73
CA SER A 49 66.85 27.71 -9.49
C SER A 49 65.97 27.70 -8.23
N ALA A 50 66.24 28.57 -7.26
CA ALA A 50 65.44 28.69 -6.03
C ALA A 50 64.12 29.46 -6.26
N PRO A 51 63.00 29.05 -5.63
CA PRO A 51 62.82 27.86 -4.78
C PRO A 51 62.72 26.55 -5.60
N ALA A 52 63.20 25.44 -5.03
CA ALA A 52 63.22 24.14 -5.69
C ALA A 52 61.82 23.49 -5.70
N LEU A 53 61.42 22.86 -6.81
CA LEU A 53 60.07 22.29 -6.97
C LEU A 53 59.76 21.20 -5.95
N ARG A 54 60.79 20.45 -5.54
CA ARG A 54 60.75 19.45 -4.46
C ARG A 54 60.16 19.98 -3.15
N ARG A 55 60.34 21.28 -2.85
CA ARG A 55 59.84 21.94 -1.63
C ARG A 55 58.31 21.96 -1.56
N TYR A 56 57.64 21.96 -2.70
CA TYR A 56 56.17 21.95 -2.78
C TYR A 56 55.62 20.52 -2.82
N LEU A 57 56.24 19.62 -3.59
CA LEU A 57 55.64 18.32 -3.94
C LEU A 57 56.09 17.13 -3.07
N LEU A 58 57.26 17.15 -2.42
CA LEU A 58 57.71 16.02 -1.60
C LEU A 58 56.90 15.80 -0.32
N ARG A 59 56.02 16.72 0.06
CA ARG A 59 55.05 16.51 1.15
C ARG A 59 54.10 15.33 0.90
N PHE A 60 53.96 14.93 -0.36
CA PHE A 60 53.16 13.80 -0.81
C PHE A 60 53.99 12.53 -0.98
N GLN A 61 55.27 12.52 -0.59
CA GLN A 61 56.11 11.33 -0.72
C GLN A 61 55.77 10.32 0.40
N PRO A 62 55.45 9.05 0.06
CA PRO A 62 55.25 8.02 1.07
C PRO A 62 56.56 7.67 1.79
N ALA A 63 56.49 7.30 3.07
CA ALA A 63 57.64 7.13 3.97
C ALA A 63 58.68 6.05 3.55
N ALA A 64 58.40 5.23 2.54
CA ALA A 64 59.18 4.05 2.14
C ALA A 64 59.79 4.14 0.72
N ALA A 65 60.08 5.34 0.22
CA ALA A 65 60.71 5.50 -1.10
C ALA A 65 62.26 5.41 -1.02
N GLU A 66 62.87 4.48 -1.77
CA GLU A 66 64.34 4.34 -1.84
C GLU A 66 65.00 5.55 -2.56
N PRO A 67 66.11 6.11 -2.04
CA PRO A 67 66.83 7.19 -2.69
C PRO A 67 67.69 6.65 -3.86
N GLY A 68 67.21 6.79 -5.10
CA GLY A 68 68.04 6.51 -6.29
C GLY A 68 67.32 6.16 -7.59
N ALA A 69 66.03 5.83 -7.57
CA ALA A 69 65.27 5.53 -8.80
C ALA A 69 64.42 6.75 -9.22
N ALA A 70 64.77 7.37 -10.35
CA ALA A 70 63.92 8.39 -10.98
C ALA A 70 62.93 7.71 -11.96
N PRO A 71 61.63 8.08 -11.99
CA PRO A 71 60.92 9.11 -11.21
C PRO A 71 60.27 8.63 -9.89
N ILE A 72 60.09 9.55 -8.92
CA ILE A 72 59.49 9.32 -7.59
C ILE A 72 57.96 9.44 -7.67
N ARG A 73 57.22 8.41 -7.29
CA ARG A 73 55.74 8.48 -7.21
C ARG A 73 55.28 9.18 -5.93
N LEU A 74 54.42 10.17 -6.08
CA LEU A 74 53.80 10.92 -4.99
C LEU A 74 52.40 10.37 -4.71
N ASP A 75 52.10 10.19 -3.42
CA ASP A 75 50.81 9.72 -2.91
C ASP A 75 49.89 10.90 -2.59
N LEU A 76 48.84 11.05 -3.40
CA LEU A 76 47.82 12.07 -3.22
C LEU A 76 46.59 11.52 -2.48
N GLY A 77 46.67 10.33 -1.89
CA GLY A 77 45.55 9.52 -1.36
C GLY A 77 44.40 10.26 -0.68
N PRO A 78 44.61 11.17 0.29
CA PRO A 78 43.49 11.86 0.94
C PRO A 78 42.81 12.94 0.08
N LEU A 79 43.29 13.21 -1.14
CA LEU A 79 42.81 14.29 -2.01
C LEU A 79 42.02 13.78 -3.23
N THR A 80 42.07 12.49 -3.57
CA THR A 80 41.29 11.90 -4.68
C THR A 80 41.30 10.36 -4.66
N ASP A 81 40.17 9.74 -5.02
CA ASP A 81 40.06 8.28 -5.27
C ASP A 81 40.07 7.95 -6.77
N GLN A 82 40.23 8.96 -7.65
CA GLN A 82 40.00 8.86 -9.11
C GLN A 82 41.15 8.22 -9.93
N GLY A 83 42.08 7.51 -9.28
CA GLY A 83 43.13 6.72 -9.95
C GLY A 83 44.20 7.51 -10.72
N GLY A 84 44.24 8.85 -10.56
CA GLY A 84 45.32 9.70 -11.08
C GLY A 84 46.65 9.46 -10.36
N CYS A 85 47.77 9.83 -10.97
CA CYS A 85 49.08 9.72 -10.34
C CYS A 85 49.93 10.94 -10.62
N LEU A 86 50.80 11.30 -9.68
CA LEU A 86 51.76 12.38 -9.82
C LEU A 86 53.16 11.86 -9.54
N ASP A 87 54.00 11.82 -10.56
CA ASP A 87 55.37 11.34 -10.45
C ASP A 87 56.36 12.49 -10.69
N LEU A 88 57.44 12.54 -9.91
CA LEU A 88 58.45 13.60 -9.91
C LEU A 88 59.81 13.05 -10.36
N ALA A 89 60.31 13.55 -11.49
CA ALA A 89 61.67 13.31 -11.98
C ALA A 89 62.58 14.51 -11.63
N VAL A 90 63.63 14.27 -10.83
CA VAL A 90 64.61 15.30 -10.45
C VAL A 90 65.96 14.97 -11.09
N THR A 91 66.56 15.91 -11.83
CA THR A 91 67.96 15.77 -12.30
C THR A 91 68.92 16.23 -11.22
N VAL A 92 69.89 15.37 -10.87
CA VAL A 92 70.90 15.60 -9.83
C VAL A 92 72.07 16.43 -10.38
N ASP A 93 72.32 17.58 -9.75
CA ASP A 93 73.58 18.32 -9.62
C ASP A 93 74.61 18.29 -10.77
N ASP A 94 74.33 18.98 -11.87
CA ASP A 94 75.41 19.54 -12.70
C ASP A 94 75.00 20.91 -13.27
N GLU A 95 75.49 22.00 -12.67
CA GLU A 95 75.17 23.40 -13.05
C GLU A 95 75.64 23.78 -14.47
N ALA A 96 76.50 22.98 -15.10
CA ALA A 96 77.06 23.26 -16.43
C ALA A 96 76.34 22.53 -17.59
N ALA A 97 75.51 21.53 -17.30
CA ALA A 97 74.75 20.81 -18.30
C ALA A 97 73.29 21.25 -18.25
N GLY A 98 73.00 22.42 -18.84
CA GLY A 98 71.63 22.68 -19.31
C GLY A 98 71.14 21.55 -20.22
N PRO A 99 69.93 21.65 -20.79
CA PRO A 99 69.35 20.57 -21.61
C PRO A 99 70.21 20.06 -22.80
N ALA A 100 71.36 20.67 -23.08
CA ALA A 100 72.46 20.09 -23.87
C ALA A 100 72.93 18.68 -23.41
N GLY A 101 72.77 18.30 -22.14
CA GLY A 101 73.12 16.95 -21.65
C GLY A 101 72.11 15.86 -22.01
N TRP A 102 70.92 16.21 -22.53
CA TRP A 102 69.81 15.27 -22.74
C TRP A 102 69.83 14.60 -24.14
N GLY A 103 70.77 14.98 -25.01
CA GLY A 103 70.84 14.54 -26.40
C GLY A 103 69.94 15.35 -27.34
N GLU A 104 69.77 14.90 -28.59
CA GLU A 104 68.96 15.60 -29.59
C GLU A 104 67.51 15.80 -29.11
N SER A 105 67.02 17.05 -29.13
CA SER A 105 65.73 17.47 -28.57
C SER A 105 64.54 16.68 -29.12
N ALA A 106 64.60 16.23 -30.38
CA ALA A 106 63.58 15.40 -31.00
C ALA A 106 63.45 14.01 -30.33
N THR A 107 64.57 13.44 -29.91
CA THR A 107 64.63 12.13 -29.24
C THR A 107 64.07 12.22 -27.82
N VAL A 108 64.38 13.29 -27.10
CA VAL A 108 63.84 13.52 -25.74
C VAL A 108 62.34 13.79 -25.79
N ARG A 109 61.89 14.66 -26.70
CA ARG A 109 60.46 14.94 -26.89
C ARG A 109 59.67 13.67 -27.19
N LYS A 110 60.22 12.79 -28.05
CA LYS A 110 59.60 11.49 -28.35
C LYS A 110 59.49 10.60 -27.10
N ARG A 111 60.57 10.47 -26.31
CA ARG A 111 60.56 9.69 -25.06
C ARG A 111 59.56 10.22 -24.02
N LEU A 112 59.42 11.53 -23.89
CA LEU A 112 58.46 12.13 -22.98
C LEU A 112 57.02 11.95 -23.46
N ARG A 113 56.75 12.05 -24.77
CA ARG A 113 55.42 11.75 -25.33
C ARG A 113 55.02 10.28 -25.19
N ASP A 114 55.99 9.38 -25.34
CA ASP A 114 55.79 7.93 -25.26
C ASP A 114 55.90 7.39 -23.81
N SER A 115 56.08 8.27 -22.82
CA SER A 115 56.26 7.92 -21.40
C SER A 115 55.00 7.31 -20.75
N GLY A 116 53.86 7.41 -21.42
CA GLY A 116 52.58 6.91 -20.94
C GLY A 116 51.94 7.76 -19.86
N TYR A 117 52.39 8.99 -19.60
CA TYR A 117 51.66 9.98 -18.81
C TYR A 117 50.74 10.82 -19.70
N ASP A 118 49.62 11.27 -19.16
CA ASP A 118 48.65 12.09 -19.90
C ASP A 118 49.19 13.52 -20.06
N TYR A 119 49.85 14.03 -19.03
CA TYR A 119 50.53 15.34 -19.04
C TYR A 119 51.95 15.24 -18.48
N VAL A 120 52.90 15.89 -19.16
CA VAL A 120 54.30 15.98 -18.73
C VAL A 120 54.66 17.46 -18.52
N LEU A 121 54.78 17.88 -17.26
CA LEU A 121 55.07 19.26 -16.87
C LEU A 121 56.58 19.42 -16.67
N VAL A 122 57.22 20.21 -17.52
CA VAL A 122 58.67 20.41 -17.51
C VAL A 122 58.98 21.83 -17.06
N ARG A 123 59.74 21.97 -15.98
CA ARG A 123 60.24 23.27 -15.54
C ARG A 123 61.49 23.65 -16.34
N VAL A 124 61.50 24.84 -16.93
CA VAL A 124 62.64 25.37 -17.70
C VAL A 124 63.40 26.42 -16.86
N PRO A 125 64.75 26.38 -16.74
CA PRO A 125 65.51 27.31 -15.90
C PRO A 125 65.46 28.76 -16.40
N THR A 126 65.46 29.70 -15.46
CA THR A 126 65.27 31.14 -15.70
C THR A 126 66.48 31.86 -16.31
N ARG A 127 67.70 31.32 -16.22
CA ARG A 127 68.96 32.03 -16.55
C ARG A 127 69.52 31.75 -17.94
N THR A 128 68.84 30.93 -18.74
CA THR A 128 69.25 30.57 -20.09
C THR A 128 68.45 31.43 -21.06
N GLY A 129 69.08 32.36 -21.80
CA GLY A 129 68.42 33.28 -22.75
C GLY A 129 67.77 32.61 -23.96
N ALA A 130 68.04 33.06 -25.19
CA ALA A 130 67.45 32.53 -26.43
C ALA A 130 67.53 30.99 -26.58
N ALA A 131 68.48 30.34 -25.90
CA ALA A 131 68.54 28.88 -25.82
C ALA A 131 67.34 28.25 -25.08
N ALA A 132 66.90 28.78 -23.93
CA ALA A 132 65.76 28.21 -23.19
C ALA A 132 64.44 28.34 -23.94
N LEU A 133 64.25 29.46 -24.64
CA LEU A 133 63.07 29.69 -25.48
C LEU A 133 63.05 28.70 -26.65
N ARG A 134 64.20 28.45 -27.28
CA ARG A 134 64.32 27.39 -28.30
C ARG A 134 64.01 26.01 -27.74
N TRP A 135 64.48 25.69 -26.54
CA TRP A 135 64.16 24.43 -25.88
C TRP A 135 62.67 24.30 -25.53
N SER A 136 62.06 25.37 -25.02
CA SER A 136 60.62 25.42 -24.76
C SER A 136 59.83 25.18 -26.05
N ALA A 137 60.23 25.80 -27.16
CA ALA A 137 59.61 25.62 -28.47
C ALA A 137 59.79 24.20 -29.04
N MET A 138 60.99 23.61 -28.90
CA MET A 138 61.33 22.32 -29.50
C MET A 138 60.81 21.12 -28.70
N LEU A 139 60.62 21.27 -27.39
CA LEU A 139 60.29 20.17 -26.47
C LEU A 139 58.80 20.10 -26.12
N SER A 140 58.15 21.25 -25.95
CA SER A 140 56.76 21.32 -25.50
C SER A 140 55.75 21.26 -26.63
N ASP A 141 54.52 20.91 -26.27
CA ASP A 141 53.30 21.13 -27.03
C ASP A 141 52.62 22.43 -26.60
N ILE A 142 52.79 22.79 -25.31
CA ILE A 142 52.35 24.06 -24.74
C ILE A 142 53.49 24.68 -23.92
N ALA A 143 53.86 25.92 -24.21
CA ALA A 143 54.80 26.70 -23.43
C ALA A 143 54.05 27.73 -22.59
N VAL A 144 54.07 27.57 -21.26
CA VAL A 144 53.58 28.59 -20.31
C VAL A 144 54.72 29.55 -20.02
N ILE A 145 54.57 30.81 -20.42
CA ILE A 145 55.58 31.85 -20.23
C ILE A 145 55.11 32.83 -19.17
N GLY A 146 55.67 32.71 -17.97
CA GLY A 146 55.42 33.63 -16.86
C GLY A 146 56.19 34.94 -17.01
N PHE A 147 55.52 36.07 -16.81
CA PHE A 147 56.14 37.40 -16.80
C PHE A 147 55.40 38.35 -15.86
N PRO A 148 56.08 39.36 -15.26
CA PRO A 148 55.39 40.40 -14.51
C PRO A 148 54.62 41.31 -15.47
N LEU A 149 53.41 41.73 -15.12
CA LEU A 149 52.58 42.54 -16.01
C LEU A 149 53.04 44.01 -16.06
N SER A 150 54.15 44.28 -16.76
CA SER A 150 54.70 45.61 -17.00
C SER A 150 54.92 45.89 -18.50
N PRO A 151 54.92 47.16 -18.96
CA PRO A 151 55.12 47.49 -20.37
C PRO A 151 56.39 46.90 -21.01
N SER A 152 57.50 46.84 -20.26
CA SER A 152 58.75 46.25 -20.76
C SER A 152 58.64 44.72 -20.89
N ALA A 153 57.99 44.07 -19.93
CA ALA A 153 57.86 42.62 -19.92
C ALA A 153 56.83 42.11 -20.94
N ILE A 154 55.82 42.93 -21.27
CA ILE A 154 54.87 42.65 -22.37
C ILE A 154 55.62 42.57 -23.71
N ALA A 155 56.51 43.53 -23.98
CA ALA A 155 57.36 43.48 -25.18
C ALA A 155 58.32 42.27 -25.16
N GLU A 156 58.93 41.96 -24.01
CA GLU A 156 59.80 40.78 -23.85
C GLU A 156 59.05 39.46 -24.13
N VAL A 157 57.79 39.32 -23.71
CA VAL A 157 56.98 38.11 -24.00
C VAL A 157 56.51 38.08 -25.45
N ALA A 158 56.22 39.23 -26.07
CA ALA A 158 55.92 39.32 -27.51
C ALA A 158 57.10 38.85 -28.37
N ASP A 159 58.31 39.29 -28.03
CA ASP A 159 59.53 38.82 -28.68
C ASP A 159 59.76 37.31 -28.44
N ALA A 160 59.48 36.81 -27.23
CA ALA A 160 59.60 35.39 -26.91
C ALA A 160 58.61 34.52 -27.71
N VAL A 161 57.35 34.95 -27.85
CA VAL A 161 56.32 34.28 -28.65
C VAL A 161 56.73 34.25 -30.13
N ALA A 162 57.23 35.36 -30.67
CA ALA A 162 57.73 35.42 -32.04
C ALA A 162 58.94 34.50 -32.28
N GLN A 163 59.86 34.41 -31.32
CA GLN A 163 61.01 33.50 -31.39
C GLN A 163 60.60 32.03 -31.33
N ILE A 164 59.60 31.68 -30.51
CA ILE A 164 59.07 30.31 -30.45
C ILE A 164 58.46 29.92 -31.80
N GLY A 165 57.68 30.82 -32.42
CA GLY A 165 57.07 30.60 -33.73
C GLY A 165 58.06 30.34 -34.87
N THR A 166 59.27 30.89 -34.79
CA THR A 166 60.32 30.73 -35.82
C THR A 166 61.24 29.53 -35.62
N THR A 167 61.15 28.82 -34.49
CA THR A 167 62.08 27.74 -34.12
C THR A 167 61.73 26.36 -34.72
N GLY A 168 60.55 26.20 -35.34
CA GLY A 168 60.17 25.00 -36.09
C GLY A 168 59.74 23.79 -35.25
N GLY A 169 59.66 23.92 -33.92
CA GLY A 169 58.99 22.97 -33.02
C GLY A 169 57.57 23.45 -32.71
N VAL A 170 56.57 22.56 -32.71
CA VAL A 170 55.18 22.95 -32.47
C VAL A 170 54.93 23.12 -30.97
N ALA A 171 54.84 24.37 -30.52
CA ALA A 171 54.36 24.73 -29.19
C ALA A 171 53.39 25.92 -29.26
N ARG A 172 52.19 25.76 -28.72
CA ARG A 172 51.27 26.88 -28.42
C ARG A 172 51.74 27.58 -27.15
N VAL A 173 51.55 28.87 -27.03
CA VAL A 173 52.07 29.67 -25.91
C VAL A 173 50.94 30.19 -25.05
N LEU A 174 51.00 29.94 -23.75
CA LEU A 174 50.19 30.64 -22.75
C LEU A 174 51.05 31.75 -22.11
N PRO A 175 50.95 33.01 -22.60
CA PRO A 175 51.52 34.15 -21.89
C PRO A 175 50.77 34.31 -20.57
N LEU A 176 51.46 34.13 -19.45
CA LEU A 176 50.87 34.15 -18.12
C LEU A 176 51.38 35.36 -17.32
N PRO A 177 50.60 36.45 -17.21
CA PRO A 177 50.86 37.52 -16.26
C PRO A 177 50.90 36.95 -14.83
N MET A 178 52.00 37.17 -14.13
CA MET A 178 52.21 36.72 -12.76
C MET A 178 52.46 37.89 -11.82
N MET A 179 52.20 37.70 -10.53
CA MET A 179 52.34 38.74 -9.50
C MET A 179 51.43 39.95 -9.77
N VAL A 180 50.21 39.70 -10.23
CA VAL A 180 49.27 40.76 -10.56
C VAL A 180 48.68 41.37 -9.28
N ASP A 181 49.11 42.57 -8.94
CA ASP A 181 48.55 43.36 -7.83
C ASP A 181 47.20 43.97 -8.25
N ARG A 182 46.12 43.23 -8.00
CA ARG A 182 44.75 43.60 -8.37
C ARG A 182 44.25 44.89 -7.71
N SER A 183 44.96 45.47 -6.74
CA SER A 183 44.63 46.79 -6.19
C SER A 183 44.86 47.95 -7.18
N ARG A 184 45.67 47.74 -8.23
CA ARG A 184 46.06 48.78 -9.20
C ARG A 184 45.24 48.75 -10.50
N THR A 185 43.92 48.74 -10.37
CA THR A 185 42.93 48.48 -11.43
C THR A 185 43.14 49.28 -12.74
N ALA A 186 43.42 50.59 -12.67
CA ALA A 186 43.58 51.43 -13.87
C ALA A 186 44.87 51.13 -14.67
N GLN A 187 45.97 50.83 -13.96
CA GLN A 187 47.25 50.45 -14.58
C GLN A 187 47.16 49.04 -15.20
N LEU A 188 46.47 48.14 -14.52
CA LEU A 188 46.21 46.77 -15.01
C LEU A 188 45.34 46.74 -16.25
N ALA A 189 44.27 47.54 -16.31
CA ALA A 189 43.41 47.59 -17.50
C ALA A 189 44.19 48.03 -18.75
N THR A 190 45.11 48.99 -18.59
CA THR A 190 45.99 49.46 -19.67
C THR A 190 47.02 48.40 -20.06
N ALA A 191 47.64 47.72 -19.09
CA ALA A 191 48.60 46.66 -19.35
C ALA A 191 47.97 45.42 -20.00
N ARG A 192 46.77 45.00 -19.56
CA ARG A 192 46.01 43.88 -20.18
C ARG A 192 45.59 44.19 -21.61
N ARG A 193 45.10 45.42 -21.87
CA ARG A 193 44.78 45.86 -23.22
C ARG A 193 46.01 45.81 -24.13
N ARG A 194 47.15 46.35 -23.66
CA ARG A 194 48.40 46.31 -24.42
C ARG A 194 48.89 44.89 -24.68
N LEU A 195 48.77 43.99 -23.70
CA LEU A 195 49.08 42.57 -23.88
C LEU A 195 48.22 41.93 -24.97
N ARG A 196 46.91 42.22 -24.98
CA ARG A 196 45.99 41.77 -26.03
C ARG A 196 46.31 42.38 -27.39
N GLU A 197 46.70 43.64 -27.46
CA GLU A 197 47.11 44.29 -28.71
C GLU A 197 48.43 43.72 -29.26
N GLU A 198 49.41 43.41 -28.40
CA GLU A 198 50.71 42.89 -28.85
C GLU A 198 50.70 41.37 -29.14
N LEU A 199 49.81 40.59 -28.51
CA LEU A 199 49.80 39.11 -28.62
C LEU A 199 48.49 38.49 -29.11
N GLY A 200 47.35 39.18 -28.97
CA GLY A 200 46.02 38.59 -29.07
C GLY A 200 45.61 38.12 -30.47
N GLU A 201 46.32 38.54 -31.52
CA GLU A 201 46.07 38.10 -32.90
C GLU A 201 46.95 36.91 -33.34
N SER A 202 47.82 36.40 -32.46
CA SER A 202 48.71 35.28 -32.80
C SER A 202 48.02 33.92 -32.63
N GLU A 203 47.96 33.11 -33.68
CA GLU A 203 47.46 31.71 -33.61
C GLU A 203 48.27 30.81 -32.66
N LEU A 204 49.49 31.23 -32.32
CA LEU A 204 50.32 30.53 -31.34
C LEU A 204 49.82 30.77 -29.91
N VAL A 205 49.14 31.87 -29.63
CA VAL A 205 48.74 32.26 -28.27
C VAL A 205 47.44 31.55 -27.87
N ILE A 206 47.44 30.92 -26.70
CA ILE A 206 46.29 30.18 -26.16
C ILE A 206 45.24 31.13 -25.61
N ASP A 207 45.67 32.03 -24.73
CA ASP A 207 44.84 32.99 -24.04
C ASP A 207 45.75 34.10 -23.46
N THR A 208 45.21 35.28 -23.24
CA THR A 208 45.89 36.40 -22.57
C THR A 208 45.15 36.91 -21.33
N ASP A 209 43.95 36.36 -21.04
CA ASP A 209 43.08 36.82 -19.97
C ASP A 209 43.27 36.04 -18.64
N VAL A 210 44.03 34.94 -18.65
CA VAL A 210 44.39 34.20 -17.43
C VAL A 210 45.62 34.82 -16.78
N GLU A 211 45.54 35.14 -15.48
CA GLU A 211 46.62 35.75 -14.71
C GLU A 211 46.71 35.17 -13.29
N ILE A 212 47.92 35.20 -12.70
CA ILE A 212 48.13 34.82 -11.30
C ILE A 212 48.23 36.08 -10.43
N PRO A 213 47.25 36.33 -9.54
CA PRO A 213 47.30 37.50 -8.66
C PRO A 213 48.43 37.40 -7.63
N TYR A 214 48.90 38.55 -7.14
CA TYR A 214 49.81 38.59 -6.01
C TYR A 214 49.06 38.28 -4.71
N SER A 215 49.56 37.34 -3.91
CA SER A 215 49.07 37.04 -2.56
C SER A 215 50.24 37.05 -1.58
N GLY A 216 50.18 37.94 -0.58
CA GLY A 216 51.22 38.04 0.45
C GLY A 216 51.36 36.76 1.30
N ASP A 217 50.25 36.04 1.50
CA ASP A 217 50.18 34.87 2.37
C ASP A 217 50.78 33.60 1.74
N HIS A 218 50.75 33.50 0.40
CA HIS A 218 51.25 32.33 -0.32
C HIS A 218 52.64 32.55 -0.91
N TYR A 219 53.04 33.80 -1.19
CA TYR A 219 54.29 34.07 -1.91
C TYR A 219 55.57 33.71 -1.13
N PHE A 220 55.53 33.71 0.21
CA PHE A 220 56.66 33.35 1.07
C PHE A 220 56.49 32.00 1.79
N THR A 221 55.42 31.26 1.50
CA THR A 221 55.12 29.98 2.15
C THR A 221 55.25 28.81 1.18
N ASP A 222 55.37 27.61 1.76
CA ASP A 222 55.41 26.38 0.96
C ASP A 222 54.01 25.83 0.74
N ALA A 223 52.95 26.49 1.22
CA ALA A 223 51.59 26.01 1.11
C ALA A 223 51.10 26.11 -0.35
N LEU A 224 50.51 25.02 -0.86
CA LEU A 224 49.87 25.01 -2.17
C LEU A 224 48.45 25.57 -2.03
N ALA A 225 48.13 26.65 -2.75
CA ALA A 225 46.81 27.29 -2.72
C ALA A 225 45.65 26.34 -3.03
N VAL A 226 45.87 25.32 -3.88
CA VAL A 226 44.86 24.27 -4.16
C VAL A 226 44.44 23.50 -2.91
N LEU A 227 45.30 23.44 -1.89
CA LEU A 227 45.03 22.78 -0.60
C LEU A 227 44.60 23.74 0.50
N SER A 228 45.09 24.98 0.48
CA SER A 228 44.89 25.96 1.55
C SER A 228 43.75 26.94 1.30
N GLU A 229 43.37 27.21 0.05
CA GLU A 229 42.27 28.11 -0.29
C GLU A 229 40.99 27.36 -0.69
N PRO A 230 39.79 27.83 -0.27
CA PRO A 230 38.53 27.35 -0.79
C PRO A 230 38.33 27.79 -2.26
N ALA A 231 37.69 26.94 -3.07
CA ALA A 231 37.34 27.27 -4.46
C ALA A 231 36.19 28.30 -4.53
N GLY A 232 36.19 29.16 -5.55
CA GLY A 232 35.12 30.13 -5.87
C GLY A 232 35.26 31.51 -5.21
N GLY A 233 36.43 31.84 -4.66
CA GLY A 233 36.71 33.12 -3.98
C GLY A 233 37.37 34.19 -4.85
N GLY A 234 37.62 33.92 -6.13
CA GLY A 234 38.42 34.77 -7.03
C GLY A 234 39.91 34.81 -6.66
N GLY A 235 40.37 33.89 -5.82
CA GLY A 235 41.70 33.83 -5.20
C GLY A 235 42.78 33.17 -6.07
N LEU A 236 43.85 32.71 -5.43
CA LEU A 236 44.95 32.03 -6.12
C LEU A 236 44.54 30.65 -6.64
N ARG A 237 43.72 29.92 -5.88
CA ARG A 237 43.22 28.61 -6.31
C ARG A 237 42.48 28.68 -7.64
N ASP A 238 41.51 29.59 -7.75
CA ASP A 238 40.71 29.76 -8.97
C ASP A 238 41.59 30.20 -10.15
N ALA A 239 42.61 31.02 -9.89
CA ALA A 239 43.59 31.41 -10.91
C ALA A 239 44.41 30.20 -11.41
N TYR A 240 44.81 29.28 -10.52
CA TYR A 240 45.52 28.06 -10.92
C TYR A 240 44.61 27.05 -11.63
N GLU A 241 43.35 26.92 -11.21
CA GLU A 241 42.34 26.12 -11.92
C GLU A 241 42.07 26.70 -13.32
N GLY A 242 42.04 28.02 -13.47
CA GLY A 242 41.97 28.70 -14.77
C GLY A 242 43.16 28.40 -15.69
N VAL A 243 44.39 28.37 -15.15
CA VAL A 243 45.58 27.95 -15.90
C VAL A 243 45.44 26.49 -16.34
N ALA A 244 45.06 25.58 -15.44
CA ALA A 244 44.84 24.16 -15.75
C ALA A 244 43.76 23.98 -16.84
N GLY A 245 42.67 24.75 -16.76
CA GLY A 245 41.63 24.78 -17.79
C GLY A 245 42.18 25.18 -19.16
N ARG A 246 42.93 26.28 -19.27
CA ARG A 246 43.43 26.74 -20.58
C ARG A 246 44.48 25.83 -21.20
N ILE A 247 45.41 25.30 -20.42
CA ILE A 247 46.42 24.38 -20.95
C ILE A 247 45.83 23.00 -21.32
N THR A 248 44.68 22.64 -20.78
CA THR A 248 43.98 21.39 -21.14
C THR A 248 42.86 21.59 -22.15
N GLY A 249 42.60 22.83 -22.60
CA GLY A 249 41.49 23.14 -23.51
C GLY A 249 40.11 22.94 -22.87
N GLY A 250 39.99 23.17 -21.56
CA GLY A 250 38.75 23.03 -20.77
C GLY A 250 38.51 21.62 -20.23
N LEU A 251 39.38 20.65 -20.51
CA LEU A 251 39.20 19.26 -20.06
C LEU A 251 39.34 19.06 -18.55
N VAL A 252 40.05 19.97 -17.88
CA VAL A 252 40.16 20.00 -16.41
C VAL A 252 39.83 21.42 -15.93
N THR A 253 38.56 21.63 -15.60
CA THR A 253 38.03 22.81 -14.89
C THR A 253 37.42 22.31 -13.56
N GLY A 254 37.40 23.14 -12.51
CA GLY A 254 37.11 22.72 -11.13
C GLY A 254 35.78 21.97 -10.88
N VAL A 255 35.62 21.42 -9.67
CA VAL A 255 34.51 20.56 -9.24
C VAL A 255 33.12 21.23 -9.44
N ARG A 256 32.20 20.56 -10.16
CA ARG A 256 30.85 21.04 -10.54
C ARG A 256 29.90 21.31 -9.34
N HIS A 257 29.10 22.37 -9.40
CA HIS A 257 28.04 22.72 -8.44
C HIS A 257 26.64 22.33 -8.96
N VAL A 258 25.79 21.72 -8.11
CA VAL A 258 24.40 21.33 -8.47
C VAL A 258 23.41 21.95 -7.48
N SER A 259 22.37 22.62 -7.98
CA SER A 259 21.25 23.10 -7.15
C SER A 259 20.01 22.25 -7.39
N VAL A 260 19.40 21.73 -6.33
CA VAL A 260 18.14 20.99 -6.41
C VAL A 260 17.01 21.88 -5.91
N VAL A 261 16.14 22.29 -6.83
CA VAL A 261 14.99 23.15 -6.58
C VAL A 261 13.73 22.29 -6.52
N TYR A 262 12.95 22.43 -5.45
CA TYR A 262 11.74 21.63 -5.25
C TYR A 262 10.62 22.44 -4.59
N THR A 263 9.38 22.05 -4.83
CA THR A 263 8.22 22.55 -4.07
C THR A 263 8.06 21.77 -2.77
N ALA A 264 7.29 22.31 -1.81
CA ALA A 264 7.03 21.64 -0.54
C ALA A 264 6.42 20.23 -0.71
N ARG A 265 5.67 20.00 -1.79
CA ARG A 265 5.06 18.71 -2.16
C ARG A 265 6.10 17.65 -2.53
N TYR A 266 7.17 18.04 -3.22
CA TYR A 266 8.24 17.13 -3.68
C TYR A 266 9.51 17.19 -2.85
N ARG A 267 9.42 17.75 -1.63
CA ARG A 267 10.56 17.88 -0.71
C ARG A 267 11.31 16.58 -0.49
N ALA A 268 10.61 15.45 -0.33
CA ALA A 268 11.24 14.15 -0.15
C ALA A 268 12.09 13.73 -1.37
N TRP A 269 11.62 14.03 -2.59
CA TRP A 269 12.39 13.83 -3.81
C TRP A 269 13.57 14.80 -3.92
N GLY A 270 13.38 16.06 -3.52
CA GLY A 270 14.44 17.05 -3.44
C GLY A 270 15.57 16.63 -2.51
N GLU A 271 15.25 16.28 -1.27
CA GLU A 271 16.19 15.81 -0.24
C GLU A 271 16.88 14.50 -0.67
N TRP A 272 16.13 13.55 -1.24
CA TRP A 272 16.72 12.28 -1.71
C TRP A 272 17.69 12.47 -2.89
N LEU A 273 17.29 13.26 -3.90
CA LEU A 273 18.16 13.59 -5.03
C LEU A 273 19.41 14.32 -4.55
N ALA A 274 19.26 15.28 -3.64
CA ALA A 274 20.39 16.02 -3.08
C ALA A 274 21.36 15.09 -2.35
N ALA A 275 20.84 14.16 -1.54
CA ALA A 275 21.66 13.16 -0.86
C ALA A 275 22.38 12.22 -1.83
N GLN A 276 21.72 11.76 -2.91
CA GLN A 276 22.37 10.92 -3.92
C GLN A 276 23.48 11.67 -4.67
N ILE A 277 23.25 12.93 -5.04
CA ILE A 277 24.23 13.74 -5.76
C ILE A 277 25.40 14.11 -4.84
N ALA A 278 25.14 14.43 -3.58
CA ALA A 278 26.17 14.69 -2.56
C ALA A 278 27.02 13.43 -2.29
N GLY A 279 26.39 12.25 -2.25
CA GLY A 279 27.06 10.96 -2.15
C GLY A 279 27.94 10.60 -3.34
N ALA A 280 27.80 11.30 -4.48
CA ALA A 280 28.65 11.18 -5.66
C ALA A 280 29.92 12.06 -5.61
N GLY A 281 30.13 12.81 -4.52
CA GLY A 281 31.24 13.76 -4.38
C GLY A 281 31.01 15.10 -5.09
N LEU A 282 29.80 15.38 -5.58
CA LEU A 282 29.42 16.67 -6.16
C LEU A 282 28.89 17.62 -5.06
N ARG A 283 29.11 18.93 -5.21
CA ARG A 283 28.58 19.93 -4.27
C ARG A 283 27.10 20.19 -4.57
N VAL A 284 26.23 20.03 -3.58
CA VAL A 284 24.78 20.20 -3.74
C VAL A 284 24.23 21.31 -2.85
N ARG A 285 23.35 22.14 -3.39
CA ARG A 285 22.52 23.10 -2.64
C ARG A 285 21.05 22.77 -2.81
N GLU A 286 20.33 22.66 -1.70
CA GLU A 286 18.87 22.48 -1.70
C GLU A 286 18.17 23.83 -1.60
N ILE A 287 17.20 24.08 -2.48
CA ILE A 287 16.48 25.36 -2.52
C ILE A 287 14.98 25.09 -2.62
N PRO A 288 14.20 25.32 -1.54
CA PRO A 288 12.75 25.36 -1.64
C PRO A 288 12.33 26.48 -2.60
N LEU A 289 11.42 26.21 -3.55
CA LEU A 289 11.03 27.17 -4.59
C LEU A 289 10.49 28.51 -4.02
N ARG A 290 9.88 28.48 -2.83
CA ARG A 290 9.43 29.68 -2.10
C ARG A 290 10.56 30.53 -1.50
N GLY A 291 11.75 29.99 -1.32
CA GLY A 291 12.93 30.72 -0.84
C GLY A 291 13.76 31.33 -1.97
N LEU A 292 13.42 31.06 -3.23
CA LEU A 292 14.25 31.39 -4.39
C LEU A 292 14.57 32.89 -4.53
N ALA A 293 13.67 33.79 -4.07
CA ALA A 293 13.87 35.24 -4.17
C ALA A 293 14.88 35.81 -3.15
N ASP A 294 15.04 35.16 -2.00
CA ASP A 294 15.98 35.58 -0.94
C ASP A 294 17.36 34.93 -1.08
N GLU A 295 17.44 33.87 -1.88
CA GLU A 295 18.61 32.99 -2.00
C GLU A 295 19.14 32.84 -3.44
N ALA A 296 18.62 33.64 -4.37
CA ALA A 296 18.90 33.56 -5.80
C ALA A 296 20.42 33.45 -6.07
N PRO A 297 20.88 32.51 -6.91
CA PRO A 297 22.27 32.47 -7.31
C PRO A 297 22.59 33.75 -8.09
N ASP A 298 23.61 34.49 -7.66
CA ASP A 298 24.15 35.65 -8.39
C ASP A 298 24.66 35.18 -9.76
N GLY A 299 23.76 35.15 -10.76
CA GLY A 299 24.02 34.60 -12.09
C GLY A 299 24.11 33.07 -12.10
N LEU A 300 23.38 32.42 -12.99
CA LEU A 300 23.67 31.04 -13.37
C LEU A 300 25.02 31.06 -14.09
N SER A 301 26.13 30.85 -13.37
CA SER A 301 27.44 30.69 -14.01
C SER A 301 27.47 29.39 -14.82
N ASP A 302 28.35 29.32 -15.83
CA ASP A 302 28.50 28.20 -16.77
C ASP A 302 28.74 26.81 -16.12
N ASP A 303 28.96 26.75 -14.80
CA ASP A 303 29.26 25.52 -14.04
C ASP A 303 28.14 25.07 -13.07
N THR A 304 26.92 25.63 -13.14
CA THR A 304 25.79 25.28 -12.25
C THR A 304 24.70 24.46 -12.97
N LEU A 305 24.41 23.24 -12.49
CA LEU A 305 23.24 22.46 -12.93
C LEU A 305 22.06 22.68 -11.98
N VAL A 306 20.90 23.10 -12.48
CA VAL A 306 19.67 23.29 -11.68
C VAL A 306 18.66 22.17 -11.99
N LEU A 307 18.32 21.37 -10.98
CA LEU A 307 17.31 20.30 -11.07
C LEU A 307 15.98 20.80 -10.49
N VAL A 308 14.95 20.95 -11.31
CA VAL A 308 13.60 21.36 -10.86
C VAL A 308 12.71 20.13 -10.73
N VAL A 309 12.34 19.75 -9.52
CA VAL A 309 11.54 18.54 -9.25
C VAL A 309 10.04 18.84 -9.34
N SER A 310 9.41 18.23 -10.35
CA SER A 310 7.99 18.23 -10.76
C SER A 310 7.18 19.48 -10.36
N PRO A 311 7.02 20.47 -11.26
CA PRO A 311 6.25 21.67 -10.97
C PRO A 311 4.74 21.47 -11.21
N THR A 312 4.19 20.30 -10.90
CA THR A 312 2.74 20.07 -11.08
C THR A 312 2.01 20.49 -9.79
N ARG A 313 0.88 21.20 -9.93
CA ARG A 313 0.07 21.77 -8.83
C ARG A 313 0.75 22.86 -7.98
N MET A 314 1.54 23.73 -8.59
CA MET A 314 2.11 24.92 -7.93
C MET A 314 1.04 25.94 -7.52
N SER A 315 1.31 26.70 -6.47
CA SER A 315 0.60 27.97 -6.24
C SER A 315 0.95 28.98 -7.33
N LEU A 316 0.12 30.01 -7.50
CA LEU A 316 0.39 31.09 -8.46
C LEU A 316 1.76 31.75 -8.22
N ASP A 317 2.12 32.01 -6.95
CA ASP A 317 3.43 32.56 -6.57
C ASP A 317 4.60 31.63 -6.94
N GLU A 318 4.44 30.33 -6.75
CA GLU A 318 5.45 29.33 -7.16
C GLU A 318 5.58 29.23 -8.68
N SER A 319 4.46 29.35 -9.41
CA SER A 319 4.46 29.40 -10.87
C SER A 319 5.18 30.64 -11.40
N ASP A 320 4.84 31.82 -10.88
CA ASP A 320 5.45 33.09 -11.27
C ASP A 320 6.98 33.08 -11.00
N ARG A 321 7.41 32.45 -9.89
CA ARG A 321 8.84 32.30 -9.55
C ARG A 321 9.56 31.29 -10.44
N LEU A 322 8.90 30.19 -10.81
CA LEU A 322 9.46 29.26 -11.78
C LEU A 322 9.62 29.94 -13.15
N ASP A 323 8.63 30.71 -13.58
CA ASP A 323 8.69 31.48 -14.82
C ASP A 323 9.83 32.51 -14.79
N ALA A 324 10.06 33.17 -13.65
CA ALA A 324 11.20 34.05 -13.45
C ALA A 324 12.55 33.32 -13.55
N LEU A 325 12.69 32.13 -12.95
CA LEU A 325 13.88 31.29 -13.04
C LEU A 325 14.16 30.84 -14.49
N VAL A 326 13.11 30.42 -15.21
CA VAL A 326 13.21 30.05 -16.64
C VAL A 326 13.58 31.26 -17.49
N GLY A 327 13.06 32.45 -17.17
CA GLY A 327 13.44 33.72 -17.79
C GLY A 327 14.93 34.01 -17.65
N LEU A 328 15.46 33.92 -16.42
CA LEU A 328 16.88 34.12 -16.14
C LEU A 328 17.79 33.15 -16.91
N TRP A 329 17.38 31.88 -17.03
CA TRP A 329 18.13 30.89 -17.82
C TRP A 329 18.13 31.21 -19.33
N ARG A 330 17.00 31.66 -19.88
CA ARG A 330 16.91 32.07 -21.29
C ARG A 330 17.77 33.29 -21.58
N ASP A 331 17.78 34.26 -20.69
CA ASP A 331 18.56 35.50 -20.83
C ASP A 331 20.08 35.25 -20.72
N GLY A 332 20.49 34.17 -20.05
CA GLY A 332 21.89 33.77 -19.84
C GLY A 332 22.55 32.95 -20.96
N GLY A 333 21.90 32.73 -22.12
CA GLY A 333 22.48 32.02 -23.27
C GLY A 333 21.86 30.66 -23.60
N GLY A 334 20.87 30.19 -22.83
CA GLY A 334 20.02 29.02 -23.18
C GLY A 334 20.81 27.74 -23.51
N GLU A 335 20.37 27.00 -24.54
CA GLU A 335 20.94 25.71 -25.00
C GLU A 335 22.46 25.71 -25.29
N HIS A 336 23.09 26.89 -25.37
CA HIS A 336 24.50 27.05 -25.72
C HIS A 336 25.42 27.30 -24.50
N ALA A 337 24.87 27.46 -23.29
CA ALA A 337 25.64 27.51 -22.05
C ALA A 337 25.97 26.09 -21.55
N GLU A 338 27.19 25.85 -21.04
CA GLU A 338 27.57 24.52 -20.50
C GLU A 338 26.86 24.18 -19.17
N GLY A 339 26.22 25.18 -18.52
CA GLY A 339 25.33 25.04 -17.37
C GLY A 339 23.88 24.75 -17.78
N GLY A 340 23.31 23.65 -17.30
CA GLY A 340 21.99 23.15 -17.74
C GLY A 340 20.86 23.32 -16.72
N LEU A 341 19.67 23.69 -17.19
CA LEU A 341 18.41 23.52 -16.46
C LEU A 341 17.81 22.14 -16.83
N VAL A 342 17.52 21.31 -15.83
CA VAL A 342 16.96 19.97 -16.03
C VAL A 342 15.67 19.84 -15.21
N PHE A 343 14.57 19.55 -15.89
CA PHE A 343 13.29 19.26 -15.25
C PHE A 343 13.24 17.79 -14.85
N VAL A 344 12.89 17.50 -13.60
CA VAL A 344 12.79 16.15 -13.07
C VAL A 344 11.33 15.80 -12.85
N ARG A 345 10.78 14.88 -13.63
CA ARG A 345 9.40 14.42 -13.52
C ARG A 345 9.31 13.19 -12.62
N VAL A 346 8.47 13.26 -11.58
CA VAL A 346 8.29 12.18 -10.58
C VAL A 346 6.84 11.68 -10.46
N ASP A 347 5.88 12.29 -11.16
CA ASP A 347 4.46 11.92 -11.14
C ASP A 347 3.75 12.10 -12.48
N ASP A 348 2.59 11.43 -12.65
CA ASP A 348 1.83 11.32 -13.91
C ASP A 348 0.90 12.50 -14.22
N HIS A 349 0.87 13.54 -13.37
CA HIS A 349 -0.09 14.64 -13.51
C HIS A 349 0.39 15.68 -14.54
N THR A 350 0.03 15.51 -15.81
CA THR A 350 0.35 16.45 -16.88
C THR A 350 -0.53 17.70 -16.90
N LEU A 351 0.07 18.88 -17.11
CA LEU A 351 -0.60 20.00 -17.79
C LEU A 351 0.34 20.97 -18.53
N ALA A 352 1.67 20.85 -18.41
CA ALA A 352 2.61 21.45 -19.35
C ALA A 352 3.88 20.59 -19.41
N GLY A 353 4.38 20.29 -20.62
CA GLY A 353 5.72 19.72 -20.78
C GLY A 353 6.81 20.71 -20.34
N PRO A 354 8.08 20.29 -20.29
CA PRO A 354 9.19 21.22 -20.06
C PRO A 354 9.12 22.37 -21.10
N PRO A 355 9.53 23.61 -20.73
CA PRO A 355 9.66 24.70 -21.70
C PRO A 355 10.54 24.26 -22.88
N GLU A 356 10.25 24.78 -24.08
CA GLU A 356 10.99 24.44 -25.30
C GLU A 356 12.50 24.72 -25.12
N GLY A 357 13.34 23.71 -25.43
CA GLY A 357 14.80 23.73 -25.27
C GLY A 357 15.36 23.27 -23.92
N VAL A 358 14.51 22.90 -22.95
CA VAL A 358 14.93 22.44 -21.61
C VAL A 358 14.91 20.91 -21.53
N GLN A 359 15.95 20.30 -20.94
CA GLN A 359 16.04 18.84 -20.81
C GLN A 359 15.08 18.31 -19.73
N GLU A 360 14.43 17.18 -19.99
CA GLU A 360 13.57 16.46 -19.02
C GLU A 360 14.19 15.11 -18.62
N LEU A 361 14.19 14.83 -17.33
CA LEU A 361 14.53 13.56 -16.70
C LEU A 361 13.24 12.96 -16.10
N ASP A 362 12.80 11.83 -16.63
CA ASP A 362 11.59 11.14 -16.17
C ASP A 362 11.96 10.00 -15.21
N LEU A 363 11.51 10.09 -13.96
CA LEU A 363 11.80 9.11 -12.90
C LEU A 363 10.61 8.18 -12.61
N ARG A 364 9.57 8.19 -13.46
CA ARG A 364 8.35 7.40 -13.26
C ARG A 364 8.55 5.94 -13.67
N GLY A 365 8.08 5.02 -12.83
CA GLY A 365 7.98 3.59 -13.18
C GLY A 365 9.30 2.80 -13.18
N GLU A 366 10.43 3.43 -12.85
CA GLU A 366 11.74 2.78 -12.78
C GLU A 366 12.13 2.38 -11.35
N GLU A 367 12.95 1.34 -11.21
CA GLU A 367 13.50 0.92 -9.92
C GLU A 367 14.59 1.90 -9.44
N GLU A 368 14.82 1.99 -8.13
CA GLU A 368 15.81 2.92 -7.54
C GLU A 368 17.20 2.79 -8.18
N ALA A 369 17.59 1.57 -8.56
CA ALA A 369 18.85 1.27 -9.22
C ALA A 369 18.96 1.87 -10.64
N ASP A 370 17.86 1.87 -11.40
CA ASP A 370 17.82 2.39 -12.77
C ASP A 370 17.85 3.92 -12.77
N ILE A 371 17.12 4.55 -11.85
CA ILE A 371 17.15 6.01 -11.63
C ILE A 371 18.56 6.46 -11.24
N LYS A 372 19.22 5.74 -10.32
CA LYS A 372 20.62 6.00 -9.97
C LYS A 372 21.53 5.86 -11.20
N ALA A 373 21.28 4.90 -12.09
CA ALA A 373 22.06 4.72 -13.30
C ALA A 373 21.85 5.84 -14.34
N ASP A 374 20.62 6.31 -14.56
CA ASP A 374 20.34 7.41 -15.50
C ASP A 374 20.84 8.76 -14.94
N LEU A 375 20.69 8.99 -13.64
CA LEU A 375 21.27 10.15 -12.95
C LEU A 375 22.80 10.17 -13.12
N ARG A 376 23.46 9.01 -12.97
CA ARG A 376 24.92 8.88 -13.20
C ARG A 376 25.31 9.17 -14.64
N ARG A 377 24.55 8.65 -15.61
CA ARG A 377 24.77 8.87 -17.05
C ARG A 377 24.67 10.36 -17.41
N ARG A 378 23.63 11.05 -16.93
CA ARG A 378 23.36 12.45 -17.28
C ARG A 378 24.25 13.44 -16.53
N LEU A 379 24.56 13.17 -15.25
CA LEU A 379 25.51 13.97 -14.46
C LEU A 379 26.98 13.63 -14.77
N ARG A 380 27.24 12.64 -15.63
CA ARG A 380 28.58 12.14 -16.02
C ARG A 380 29.41 11.63 -14.82
N ILE A 381 28.76 11.05 -13.81
CA ILE A 381 29.39 10.47 -12.61
C ILE A 381 29.95 9.09 -12.97
N ARG A 382 31.25 8.85 -12.75
CA ARG A 382 31.93 7.60 -13.19
C ARG A 382 31.80 6.42 -12.21
N ASP A 383 31.71 6.65 -10.90
CA ASP A 383 31.70 5.58 -9.86
C ASP A 383 30.29 5.23 -9.34
N PRO A 384 30.08 4.02 -8.76
CA PRO A 384 28.82 3.61 -8.13
C PRO A 384 28.40 4.57 -7.02
N LEU A 385 27.17 5.10 -7.09
CA LEU A 385 26.56 5.77 -5.94
C LEU A 385 26.50 4.75 -4.78
N PRO A 386 27.07 5.03 -3.60
CA PRO A 386 27.05 4.09 -2.49
C PRO A 386 25.61 3.73 -2.10
N ALA A 387 25.39 2.48 -1.69
CA ALA A 387 24.13 2.05 -1.12
C ALA A 387 23.92 2.77 0.22
N GLY A 388 23.23 3.91 0.21
CA GLY A 388 22.76 4.59 1.41
C GLY A 388 23.62 5.74 1.94
N ALA A 389 24.16 6.61 1.08
CA ALA A 389 24.70 7.89 1.57
C ALA A 389 23.56 8.78 2.12
N GLY A 390 23.46 8.92 3.45
CA GLY A 390 22.74 10.03 4.09
C GLY A 390 21.42 9.73 4.81
N GLY A 391 20.98 8.48 4.95
CA GLY A 391 19.78 8.15 5.74
C GLY A 391 18.42 8.62 5.15
N THR A 392 18.40 9.28 4.00
CA THR A 392 17.19 9.69 3.26
C THR A 392 16.65 8.52 2.40
N ARG A 393 15.39 8.15 2.60
CA ARG A 393 14.74 7.03 1.89
C ARG A 393 14.34 7.40 0.47
N PHE A 394 14.39 6.43 -0.45
CA PHE A 394 13.83 6.55 -1.79
C PHE A 394 12.32 6.91 -1.73
N PRO A 395 11.87 8.04 -2.31
CA PRO A 395 10.51 8.56 -2.13
C PRO A 395 9.53 7.92 -3.14
N ARG A 396 9.20 6.64 -2.93
CA ARG A 396 8.18 5.91 -3.72
C ARG A 396 6.91 5.67 -2.90
N LEU A 397 5.81 5.41 -3.59
CA LEU A 397 4.58 4.90 -2.97
C LEU A 397 4.90 3.63 -2.17
N PRO A 398 4.46 3.51 -0.90
CA PRO A 398 4.56 2.27 -0.16
C PRO A 398 3.81 1.19 -0.93
N THR A 399 4.31 -0.04 -0.89
CA THR A 399 3.67 -1.19 -1.55
C THR A 399 2.27 -1.49 -0.98
N THR A 400 1.99 -0.99 0.24
CA THR A 400 0.73 -1.18 0.96
C THR A 400 0.05 0.16 1.27
N HIS A 401 -0.84 0.60 0.38
CA HIS A 401 -1.76 1.71 0.62
C HIS A 401 -3.11 1.58 -0.09
N ASN A 402 -4.12 2.32 0.38
CA ASN A 402 -5.47 2.39 -0.22
C ASN A 402 -6.02 3.83 -0.28
N LEU A 403 -5.13 4.83 -0.42
CA LEU A 403 -5.52 6.23 -0.46
C LEU A 403 -6.58 6.51 -1.56
N PRO A 404 -7.64 7.27 -1.27
CA PRO A 404 -8.64 7.69 -2.26
C PRO A 404 -8.00 8.44 -3.45
N SER A 405 -8.55 8.27 -4.66
CA SER A 405 -8.02 8.89 -5.89
C SER A 405 -7.83 10.42 -5.79
N ALA A 406 -6.75 10.88 -6.42
CA ALA A 406 -6.17 12.22 -6.33
C ALA A 406 -6.70 13.22 -7.38
N GLU A 407 -7.83 12.97 -8.06
CA GLU A 407 -8.48 13.94 -8.96
C GLU A 407 -9.05 15.15 -8.20
N ARG A 408 -8.18 15.96 -7.57
CA ARG A 408 -8.53 17.10 -6.75
C ARG A 408 -7.54 18.24 -6.98
N ASP A 409 -8.06 19.44 -7.13
CA ASP A 409 -7.27 20.67 -7.15
C ASP A 409 -7.12 21.18 -5.73
N PHE A 410 -6.25 20.54 -4.94
CA PHE A 410 -5.91 21.06 -3.61
C PHE A 410 -5.09 22.36 -3.75
N VAL A 411 -5.57 23.45 -3.14
CA VAL A 411 -4.92 24.77 -3.17
C VAL A 411 -4.82 25.33 -1.75
N GLY A 412 -3.62 25.78 -1.37
CA GLY A 412 -3.39 26.50 -0.11
C GLY A 412 -3.14 25.60 1.11
N ARG A 413 -3.38 26.14 2.31
CA ARG A 413 -3.33 25.46 3.62
C ARG A 413 -1.98 24.90 4.06
N GLU A 414 -0.89 25.42 3.51
CA GLU A 414 0.46 24.97 3.87
C GLU A 414 0.77 25.05 5.36
N ARG A 415 0.34 26.16 5.98
CA ARG A 415 0.51 26.35 7.42
C ARG A 415 -0.19 25.24 8.23
N LEU A 416 -1.36 24.78 7.79
CA LEU A 416 -2.11 23.72 8.48
C LEU A 416 -1.47 22.34 8.27
N LEU A 417 -0.90 22.06 7.09
CA LEU A 417 -0.19 20.82 6.81
C LEU A 417 1.10 20.70 7.61
N LEU A 418 1.87 21.80 7.73
CA LEU A 418 3.05 21.86 8.58
C LEU A 418 2.67 21.72 10.06
N GLN A 419 1.63 22.45 10.52
CA GLN A 419 1.13 22.31 11.89
C GLN A 419 0.67 20.88 12.22
N LEU A 420 0.02 20.20 11.27
CA LEU A 420 -0.37 18.80 11.42
C LEU A 420 0.86 17.89 11.57
N ARG A 421 1.91 18.13 10.78
CA ARG A 421 3.16 17.38 10.86
C ARG A 421 3.84 17.58 12.21
N ASP A 422 4.05 18.83 12.60
CA ASP A 422 4.77 19.18 13.83
C ASP A 422 4.02 18.60 15.04
N ARG A 423 2.70 18.79 15.12
CA ARG A 423 1.87 18.26 16.21
C ARG A 423 1.82 16.74 16.27
N MET A 424 1.94 16.05 15.12
CA MET A 424 2.00 14.59 15.06
C MET A 424 3.36 14.08 15.55
N LEU A 425 4.46 14.71 15.14
CA LEU A 425 5.83 14.36 15.55
C LEU A 425 6.09 14.67 17.02
N ASP A 426 5.52 15.75 17.54
CA ASP A 426 5.62 16.14 18.95
C ASP A 426 4.68 15.34 19.86
N SER A 427 3.72 14.59 19.31
CA SER A 427 2.77 13.80 20.11
C SER A 427 3.44 12.52 20.62
N PRO A 428 3.46 12.25 21.93
CA PRO A 428 4.09 11.05 22.48
C PRO A 428 3.44 9.74 22.01
N ASP A 429 2.19 9.77 21.59
CA ASP A 429 1.44 8.63 21.03
C ASP A 429 1.36 8.66 19.48
N GLY A 430 1.96 9.66 18.81
CA GLY A 430 1.93 9.80 17.35
C GLY A 430 0.55 10.14 16.77
N ARG A 431 -0.41 10.60 17.58
CA ARG A 431 -1.80 10.82 17.16
C ARG A 431 -2.11 12.30 16.95
N CYS A 432 -2.83 12.61 15.88
CA CYS A 432 -3.37 13.95 15.66
C CYS A 432 -4.83 13.96 15.20
N VAL A 433 -5.63 14.86 15.77
CA VAL A 433 -7.05 15.04 15.42
C VAL A 433 -7.25 16.27 14.54
N ILE A 434 -7.74 16.08 13.33
CA ILE A 434 -8.18 17.16 12.44
C ILE A 434 -9.67 17.41 12.69
N HIS A 435 -10.01 18.59 13.18
CA HIS A 435 -11.40 18.95 13.47
C HIS A 435 -11.81 20.27 12.81
N GLY A 436 -13.12 20.45 12.62
CA GLY A 436 -13.66 21.61 11.92
C GLY A 436 -15.06 21.39 11.37
N GLY A 437 -15.68 22.47 10.90
CA GLY A 437 -17.04 22.46 10.36
C GLY A 437 -17.24 21.45 9.22
N PRO A 438 -18.47 21.02 8.94
CA PRO A 438 -18.74 20.11 7.83
C PRO A 438 -18.35 20.79 6.51
N GLY A 439 -17.79 20.04 5.55
CA GLY A 439 -17.29 20.58 4.27
C GLY A 439 -16.10 21.54 4.36
N ALA A 440 -15.48 21.71 5.54
CA ALA A 440 -14.30 22.54 5.73
C ALA A 440 -13.00 21.95 5.14
N GLY A 441 -13.03 20.79 4.49
CA GLY A 441 -11.84 20.19 3.86
C GLY A 441 -10.95 19.36 4.80
N LYS A 442 -11.53 18.66 5.78
CA LYS A 442 -10.76 17.87 6.78
C LYS A 442 -10.16 16.61 6.18
N SER A 443 -10.99 15.82 5.49
CA SER A 443 -10.58 14.61 4.79
C SER A 443 -9.61 14.97 3.67
N GLU A 444 -9.81 16.09 3.01
CA GLU A 444 -8.90 16.65 1.99
C GLU A 444 -7.55 17.01 2.60
N LEU A 445 -7.50 17.66 3.77
CA LEU A 445 -6.25 17.97 4.46
C LEU A 445 -5.51 16.70 4.91
N ALA A 446 -6.23 15.69 5.43
CA ALA A 446 -5.65 14.41 5.83
C ALA A 446 -5.08 13.63 4.64
N LEU A 447 -5.82 13.62 3.52
CA LEU A 447 -5.38 12.99 2.27
C LEU A 447 -4.16 13.68 1.69
N GLU A 448 -4.17 15.02 1.62
CA GLU A 448 -3.02 15.78 1.13
C GLU A 448 -1.79 15.58 2.03
N TYR A 449 -1.97 15.48 3.36
CA TYR A 449 -0.89 15.10 4.27
C TYR A 449 -0.35 13.71 3.95
N ALA A 450 -1.24 12.71 3.83
CA ALA A 450 -0.85 11.34 3.54
C ALA A 450 -0.12 11.23 2.19
N GLU A 451 -0.58 11.92 1.15
CA GLU A 451 0.07 11.98 -0.17
C GLU A 451 1.45 12.66 -0.11
N ARG A 452 1.58 13.78 0.61
CA ARG A 452 2.84 14.55 0.68
C ARG A 452 3.93 13.87 1.49
N PHE A 453 3.55 13.22 2.59
CA PHE A 453 4.50 12.59 3.52
C PHE A 453 4.56 11.07 3.35
N LEU A 454 4.02 10.56 2.24
CA LEU A 454 3.86 9.14 1.95
C LEU A 454 5.19 8.36 2.00
N GLY A 455 6.28 8.95 1.49
CA GLY A 455 7.62 8.34 1.49
C GLY A 455 8.23 8.13 2.88
N GLY A 456 7.61 8.69 3.93
CA GLY A 456 7.99 8.48 5.32
C GLY A 456 7.48 7.17 5.94
N TYR A 457 6.55 6.46 5.26
CA TYR A 457 5.87 5.28 5.79
C TYR A 457 6.03 4.07 4.87
N ASP A 458 6.02 2.88 5.47
CA ASP A 458 5.93 1.56 4.84
C ASP A 458 4.48 1.15 4.56
N ILE A 459 3.55 1.65 5.38
CA ILE A 459 2.12 1.35 5.30
C ILE A 459 1.33 2.64 5.46
N VAL A 460 0.42 2.94 4.53
CA VAL A 460 -0.51 4.08 4.64
C VAL A 460 -1.93 3.61 4.36
N TRP A 461 -2.78 3.58 5.38
CA TRP A 461 -4.12 3.01 5.23
C TRP A 461 -5.24 3.96 5.66
N TRP A 462 -6.16 4.19 4.74
CA TRP A 462 -7.38 4.97 4.88
C TRP A 462 -8.53 4.09 5.36
N ILE A 463 -9.08 4.43 6.53
CA ILE A 463 -10.15 3.70 7.20
C ILE A 463 -11.36 4.63 7.32
N GLN A 464 -12.49 4.24 6.72
CA GLN A 464 -13.75 4.91 6.98
C GLN A 464 -14.20 4.55 8.41
N ALA A 465 -14.23 5.53 9.30
CA ALA A 465 -14.39 5.33 10.75
C ALA A 465 -15.72 5.88 11.28
N ARG A 466 -16.76 5.86 10.43
CA ARG A 466 -18.11 6.34 10.75
C ARG A 466 -18.87 5.53 11.81
N ASN A 467 -18.37 4.33 12.09
CA ASN A 467 -18.76 3.42 13.16
C ASN A 467 -17.74 2.29 13.28
N GLY A 468 -17.82 1.54 14.38
CA GLY A 468 -16.91 0.42 14.66
C GLY A 468 -16.94 -0.70 13.61
N ASP A 469 -18.07 -0.91 12.93
CA ASP A 469 -18.15 -1.92 11.87
C ASP A 469 -17.34 -1.50 10.63
N LYS A 470 -17.41 -0.24 10.22
CA LYS A 470 -16.62 0.31 9.11
C LYS A 470 -15.14 0.38 9.42
N ALA A 471 -14.79 0.73 10.66
CA ALA A 471 -13.41 0.68 11.12
C ALA A 471 -12.84 -0.76 11.06
N ARG A 472 -13.61 -1.76 11.54
CA ARG A 472 -13.23 -3.17 11.41
C ARG A 472 -13.11 -3.62 9.96
N GLU A 473 -14.04 -3.25 9.09
CA GLU A 473 -13.98 -3.56 7.65
C GLU A 473 -12.69 -3.03 7.02
N GLY A 474 -12.32 -1.77 7.32
CA GLY A 474 -11.07 -1.16 6.86
C GLY A 474 -9.82 -1.87 7.37
N LEU A 475 -9.80 -2.27 8.64
CA LEU A 475 -8.68 -3.00 9.25
C LEU A 475 -8.59 -4.44 8.75
N SER A 476 -9.70 -5.14 8.56
CA SER A 476 -9.71 -6.47 7.95
C SER A 476 -9.23 -6.43 6.50
N ALA A 477 -9.54 -5.37 5.75
CA ALA A 477 -8.98 -5.17 4.41
C ALA A 477 -7.45 -4.96 4.46
N LEU A 478 -6.94 -4.26 5.48
CA LEU A 478 -5.49 -4.14 5.70
C LEU A 478 -4.88 -5.50 6.05
N ALA A 479 -5.52 -6.28 6.91
CA ALA A 479 -5.08 -7.63 7.28
C ALA A 479 -4.93 -8.52 6.06
N HIS A 480 -5.94 -8.54 5.19
CA HIS A 480 -5.90 -9.28 3.93
C HIS A 480 -4.78 -8.78 3.01
N ARG A 481 -4.57 -7.46 2.92
CA ARG A 481 -3.51 -6.88 2.08
C ARG A 481 -2.11 -7.23 2.58
N LEU A 482 -1.94 -7.31 3.90
CA LEU A 482 -0.71 -7.71 4.59
C LEU A 482 -0.57 -9.23 4.75
N GLU A 483 -1.55 -10.01 4.28
CA GLU A 483 -1.59 -11.47 4.41
C GLU A 483 -1.44 -11.95 5.87
N LEU A 484 -1.98 -11.17 6.82
CA LEU A 484 -1.89 -11.46 8.26
C LEU A 484 -3.03 -12.37 8.70
N SER A 485 -2.72 -13.33 9.58
CA SER A 485 -3.70 -14.17 10.25
C SER A 485 -3.48 -14.29 11.75
N GLU A 486 -4.58 -14.21 12.50
CA GLU A 486 -4.62 -14.64 13.89
C GLU A 486 -6.07 -14.98 14.28
N GLY A 487 -6.30 -16.21 14.77
CA GLY A 487 -7.42 -16.60 15.63
C GLY A 487 -8.85 -16.18 15.25
N GLY A 488 -9.14 -15.84 13.99
CA GLY A 488 -10.45 -15.35 13.54
C GLY A 488 -10.66 -13.84 13.70
N ASP A 489 -9.67 -13.12 14.24
CA ASP A 489 -9.72 -11.67 14.41
C ASP A 489 -8.64 -10.97 13.59
N ALA A 490 -8.96 -10.79 12.30
CA ALA A 490 -8.13 -10.04 11.36
C ALA A 490 -7.75 -8.64 11.88
N VAL A 491 -8.58 -8.02 12.73
CA VAL A 491 -8.27 -6.72 13.30
C VAL A 491 -7.22 -6.85 14.39
N ALA A 492 -7.36 -7.81 15.30
CA ALA A 492 -6.34 -8.08 16.31
C ALA A 492 -4.97 -8.43 15.68
N ALA A 493 -4.97 -9.21 14.59
CA ALA A 493 -3.77 -9.51 13.80
C ALA A 493 -3.05 -8.26 13.30
N VAL A 494 -3.79 -7.33 12.71
CA VAL A 494 -3.24 -6.04 12.27
C VAL A 494 -2.72 -5.24 13.45
N LEU A 495 -3.49 -5.10 14.53
CA LEU A 495 -3.08 -4.30 15.68
C LEU A 495 -1.80 -4.83 16.34
N ARG A 496 -1.64 -6.15 16.47
CA ARG A 496 -0.38 -6.73 16.93
C ARG A 496 0.74 -6.56 15.92
N TYR A 497 0.50 -6.79 14.64
CA TYR A 497 1.53 -6.59 13.62
C TYR A 497 2.09 -5.15 13.66
N LEU A 498 1.21 -4.16 13.84
CA LEU A 498 1.58 -2.75 13.95
C LEU A 498 2.29 -2.40 15.28
N THR A 499 2.18 -3.24 16.33
CA THR A 499 2.72 -2.99 17.68
C THR A 499 3.87 -3.91 18.11
N ALA A 500 4.12 -5.03 17.41
CA ALA A 500 4.96 -6.14 17.91
C ALA A 500 6.48 -5.90 17.92
N ALA A 501 7.08 -5.11 17.02
CA ALA A 501 8.43 -4.51 17.11
C ALA A 501 8.95 -3.90 15.77
N ALA A 502 9.75 -2.83 15.90
CA ALA A 502 10.77 -2.20 15.03
C ALA A 502 10.66 -2.05 13.48
N GLU A 503 9.79 -2.74 12.72
CA GLU A 503 10.01 -2.85 11.26
C GLU A 503 9.19 -1.95 10.31
N PRO A 504 7.85 -1.78 10.39
CA PRO A 504 7.16 -0.85 9.48
C PRO A 504 6.80 0.47 10.16
N ARG A 505 7.23 1.60 9.60
CA ARG A 505 6.65 2.92 9.92
C ARG A 505 5.29 3.02 9.26
N TRP A 506 4.23 3.25 10.01
CA TRP A 506 2.88 3.24 9.43
C TRP A 506 2.08 4.50 9.74
N LEU A 507 1.15 4.84 8.85
CA LEU A 507 0.15 5.90 9.00
C LEU A 507 -1.25 5.31 8.81
N LEU A 508 -2.10 5.40 9.83
CA LEU A 508 -3.52 5.09 9.72
C LEU A 508 -4.35 6.38 9.74
N VAL A 509 -5.27 6.51 8.80
CA VAL A 509 -6.21 7.65 8.74
C VAL A 509 -7.63 7.15 9.02
N TYR A 510 -8.19 7.54 10.17
CA TYR A 510 -9.57 7.28 10.57
C TYR A 510 -10.45 8.47 10.17
N ASP A 511 -11.20 8.30 9.08
CA ASP A 511 -12.00 9.36 8.46
C ASP A 511 -13.47 9.35 8.90
N ASP A 512 -14.02 10.53 9.19
CA ASP A 512 -15.41 10.79 9.65
C ASP A 512 -15.77 10.12 10.99
N PHE A 513 -14.87 10.24 11.98
CA PHE A 513 -15.03 9.70 13.33
C PHE A 513 -16.06 10.47 14.20
N GLY A 514 -16.99 9.75 14.84
CA GLY A 514 -18.10 10.27 15.67
C GLY A 514 -17.83 10.27 17.20
N GLN A 515 -18.60 11.05 18.00
CA GLN A 515 -18.33 11.28 19.44
C GLN A 515 -18.82 10.17 20.39
N ASP A 516 -19.86 9.42 20.01
CA ASP A 516 -20.47 8.36 20.85
C ASP A 516 -19.93 6.96 20.46
N GLU A 517 -18.94 6.93 19.58
CA GLU A 517 -18.34 5.72 19.03
C GLU A 517 -16.98 5.54 19.67
N GLU A 518 -16.93 4.75 20.74
CA GLU A 518 -15.66 4.20 21.16
C GLU A 518 -15.20 3.23 20.05
N LEU A 519 -13.92 3.32 19.67
CA LEU A 519 -13.23 2.34 18.84
C LEU A 519 -12.33 1.45 19.73
N PRO A 520 -12.85 0.83 20.81
CA PRO A 520 -12.02 0.12 21.77
C PRO A 520 -11.41 -1.10 21.09
N GLY A 521 -10.10 -1.23 21.19
CA GLY A 521 -9.35 -2.30 20.54
C GLY A 521 -9.40 -2.27 19.01
N LEU A 522 -9.60 -1.10 18.40
CA LEU A 522 -9.51 -0.90 16.94
C LEU A 522 -8.41 0.08 16.53
N VAL A 523 -7.88 0.88 17.46
CA VAL A 523 -6.77 1.81 17.20
C VAL A 523 -5.49 1.22 17.81
N PRO A 524 -4.36 1.17 17.09
CA PRO A 524 -3.10 0.69 17.65
C PRO A 524 -2.61 1.62 18.76
N ASP A 525 -2.10 1.06 19.86
CA ASP A 525 -1.72 1.83 21.04
C ASP A 525 -0.42 2.62 20.87
N GLU A 526 0.57 2.06 20.18
CA GLU A 526 1.91 2.64 19.99
C GLU A 526 2.54 2.19 18.65
N GLY A 527 3.66 2.78 18.24
CA GLY A 527 4.50 2.28 17.13
C GLY A 527 4.34 2.95 15.76
N GLY A 528 3.45 3.93 15.61
CA GLY A 528 3.25 4.66 14.35
C GLY A 528 2.35 5.89 14.48
N HIS A 529 1.90 6.43 13.35
CA HIS A 529 1.12 7.66 13.32
C HIS A 529 -0.37 7.43 13.02
N VAL A 530 -1.23 8.17 13.70
CA VAL A 530 -2.69 8.11 13.49
C VAL A 530 -3.28 9.49 13.26
N ILE A 531 -4.02 9.66 12.18
CA ILE A 531 -4.84 10.85 11.92
C ILE A 531 -6.32 10.50 12.14
N PHE A 532 -7.03 11.33 12.90
CA PHE A 532 -8.48 11.28 12.98
C PHE A 532 -9.08 12.51 12.29
N THR A 533 -10.12 12.34 11.47
CA THR A 533 -10.94 13.47 11.02
C THR A 533 -12.28 13.45 11.75
N THR A 534 -12.68 14.57 12.37
CA THR A 534 -13.94 14.65 13.11
C THR A 534 -14.60 16.03 12.99
N ARG A 535 -15.91 16.07 13.19
CA ARG A 535 -16.68 17.34 13.21
C ARG A 535 -16.66 18.00 14.58
N ARG A 536 -16.34 17.28 15.65
CA ARG A 536 -16.42 17.80 17.01
C ARG A 536 -15.06 18.31 17.47
N ARG A 537 -15.06 19.38 18.25
CA ARG A 537 -13.84 19.92 18.84
C ARG A 537 -13.38 18.95 19.94
N PRO A 538 -12.13 18.46 19.91
CA PRO A 538 -11.61 17.64 20.99
C PRO A 538 -11.52 18.44 22.30
N PRO A 539 -11.65 17.79 23.47
CA PRO A 539 -11.41 18.41 24.77
C PRO A 539 -10.02 19.06 24.85
N ALA A 540 -9.86 20.13 25.63
CA ALA A 540 -8.61 20.90 25.70
C ALA A 540 -7.41 20.09 26.27
N ASP A 541 -7.71 18.98 26.93
CA ASP A 541 -6.83 18.08 27.68
C ASP A 541 -6.47 16.78 26.94
N ARG A 542 -6.90 16.60 25.67
CA ARG A 542 -6.71 15.39 24.84
C ARG A 542 -6.30 15.76 23.39
N PRO A 543 -5.78 14.80 22.59
CA PRO A 543 -4.52 14.83 21.80
C PRO A 543 -4.26 16.07 20.95
N SER A 544 -3.00 16.21 20.52
CA SER A 544 -2.56 17.09 19.44
C SER A 544 -3.63 17.21 18.35
N HIS A 545 -4.13 18.41 18.08
CA HIS A 545 -5.26 18.61 17.17
C HIS A 545 -5.07 19.82 16.29
N VAL A 546 -5.62 19.82 15.07
CA VAL A 546 -5.57 20.94 14.12
C VAL A 546 -7.00 21.35 13.76
N GLN A 547 -7.31 22.63 13.95
CA GLN A 547 -8.59 23.20 13.55
C GLN A 547 -8.55 23.64 12.08
N VAL A 548 -9.52 23.16 11.31
CA VAL A 548 -9.69 23.48 9.89
C VAL A 548 -10.88 24.43 9.73
N GLY A 549 -10.61 25.64 9.25
CA GLY A 549 -11.60 26.66 8.94
C GLY A 549 -11.86 26.81 7.43
N PRO A 550 -12.61 27.86 7.02
CA PRO A 550 -12.71 28.26 5.61
C PRO A 550 -11.34 28.60 4.99
N LEU A 551 -11.26 28.57 3.67
CA LEU A 551 -10.13 29.09 2.90
C LEU A 551 -10.04 30.60 3.06
N SER A 552 -8.82 31.13 3.08
CA SER A 552 -8.61 32.57 2.98
C SER A 552 -9.10 33.10 1.62
N PRO A 553 -9.37 34.41 1.47
CA PRO A 553 -9.75 35.00 0.19
C PRO A 553 -8.74 34.73 -0.92
N VAL A 554 -7.44 34.72 -0.61
CA VAL A 554 -6.36 34.45 -1.56
C VAL A 554 -6.37 32.98 -2.01
N GLU A 555 -6.51 32.04 -1.07
CA GLU A 555 -6.60 30.61 -1.39
C GLU A 555 -7.88 30.31 -2.19
N SER A 556 -8.99 30.95 -1.84
CA SER A 556 -10.27 30.84 -2.54
C SER A 556 -10.19 31.36 -3.98
N ALA A 557 -9.57 32.52 -4.18
CA ALA A 557 -9.38 33.10 -5.52
C ALA A 557 -8.44 32.24 -6.38
N ALA A 558 -7.37 31.70 -5.78
CA ALA A 558 -6.45 30.78 -6.45
C ALA A 558 -7.16 29.49 -6.88
N LEU A 559 -8.04 28.93 -6.05
CA LEU A 559 -8.83 27.75 -6.39
C LEU A 559 -9.75 27.99 -7.59
N LEU A 560 -10.47 29.12 -7.63
CA LEU A 560 -11.35 29.46 -8.75
C LEU A 560 -10.58 29.66 -10.06
N ARG A 561 -9.49 30.44 -10.02
CA ARG A 561 -8.65 30.74 -11.20
C ARG A 561 -7.92 29.52 -11.73
N ARG A 562 -7.70 28.49 -10.90
CA ARG A 562 -7.17 27.21 -11.35
C ARG A 562 -8.18 26.41 -12.18
N GLY A 563 -9.48 26.59 -11.92
CA GLY A 563 -10.54 26.02 -12.76
C GLY A 563 -10.72 26.74 -14.09
N ASP A 564 -10.54 28.07 -14.11
CA ASP A 564 -10.52 28.89 -15.33
C ASP A 564 -9.54 30.07 -15.17
N PRO A 565 -8.37 30.05 -15.83
CA PRO A 565 -7.36 31.11 -15.75
C PRO A 565 -7.83 32.48 -16.24
N HIS A 566 -8.94 32.54 -17.00
CA HIS A 566 -9.49 33.78 -17.55
C HIS A 566 -10.34 34.58 -16.56
N ILE A 567 -10.69 33.99 -15.41
CA ILE A 567 -11.34 34.70 -14.30
C ILE A 567 -10.36 35.72 -13.72
N THR A 568 -10.79 36.97 -13.60
CA THR A 568 -9.95 38.03 -13.02
C THR A 568 -9.79 37.83 -11.51
N THR A 569 -8.68 38.30 -10.94
CA THR A 569 -8.47 38.24 -9.48
C THR A 569 -9.58 38.94 -8.71
N ASP A 570 -10.09 40.06 -9.23
CA ASP A 570 -11.19 40.80 -8.60
C ASP A 570 -12.49 39.99 -8.60
N ASP A 571 -12.87 39.43 -9.74
CA ASP A 571 -14.05 38.55 -9.84
C ASP A 571 -13.94 37.34 -8.90
N ALA A 572 -12.76 36.72 -8.85
CA ALA A 572 -12.50 35.57 -7.98
C ALA A 572 -12.61 35.94 -6.48
N LEU A 573 -12.12 37.12 -6.08
CA LEU A 573 -12.25 37.63 -4.72
C LEU A 573 -13.70 37.98 -4.36
N GLN A 574 -14.47 38.52 -5.32
CA GLN A 574 -15.89 38.80 -5.12
C GLN A 574 -16.69 37.50 -4.90
N VAL A 575 -16.45 36.46 -5.70
CA VAL A 575 -17.08 35.14 -5.51
C VAL A 575 -16.63 34.52 -4.18
N ALA A 576 -15.35 34.63 -3.81
CA ALA A 576 -14.85 34.15 -2.53
C ALA A 576 -15.52 34.83 -1.32
N GLY A 577 -15.69 36.16 -1.39
CA GLY A 577 -16.39 36.94 -0.36
C GLY A 577 -17.86 36.54 -0.22
N MET A 578 -18.53 36.28 -1.34
CA MET A 578 -19.92 35.81 -1.38
C MET A 578 -20.10 34.43 -0.72
N LEU A 579 -19.14 33.52 -0.89
CA LEU A 579 -19.22 32.13 -0.41
C LEU A 579 -18.57 31.89 0.97
N GLY A 580 -17.98 32.92 1.58
CA GLY A 580 -17.34 32.82 2.90
C GLY A 580 -16.13 31.87 2.94
N GLY A 581 -15.54 31.53 1.78
CA GLY A 581 -14.36 30.68 1.65
C GLY A 581 -14.57 29.19 1.98
N MET A 582 -15.79 28.68 2.06
CA MET A 582 -16.02 27.26 2.37
C MET A 582 -15.54 26.33 1.23
N PRO A 583 -14.57 25.42 1.44
CA PRO A 583 -13.98 24.62 0.36
C PRO A 583 -15.00 23.90 -0.52
N LEU A 584 -15.98 23.23 0.07
CA LEU A 584 -17.00 22.50 -0.69
C LEU A 584 -17.85 23.44 -1.55
N ALA A 585 -18.23 24.61 -1.04
CA ALA A 585 -18.98 25.61 -1.81
C ALA A 585 -18.12 26.24 -2.92
N MET A 586 -16.83 26.48 -2.63
CA MET A 586 -15.86 26.98 -3.60
C MET A 586 -15.64 25.98 -4.75
N GLU A 587 -15.55 24.68 -4.47
CA GLU A 587 -15.46 23.63 -5.50
C GLU A 587 -16.71 23.56 -6.37
N MET A 588 -17.90 23.66 -5.78
CA MET A 588 -19.16 23.72 -6.53
C MET A 588 -19.20 24.96 -7.44
N ALA A 589 -18.77 26.12 -6.93
CA ALA A 589 -18.68 27.34 -7.71
C ALA A 589 -17.65 27.23 -8.83
N ARG A 590 -16.48 26.63 -8.57
CA ARG A 590 -15.46 26.36 -9.59
C ARG A 590 -16.00 25.47 -10.71
N ALA A 591 -16.65 24.36 -10.36
CA ALA A 591 -17.26 23.45 -11.32
C ALA A 591 -18.33 24.16 -12.16
N TRP A 592 -19.22 24.91 -11.51
CA TRP A 592 -20.23 25.74 -12.18
C TRP A 592 -19.59 26.70 -13.18
N LEU A 593 -18.60 27.48 -12.75
CA LEU A 593 -17.96 28.49 -13.60
C LEU A 593 -17.28 27.85 -14.81
N ALA A 594 -16.55 26.75 -14.61
CA ALA A 594 -15.92 26.00 -15.69
C ALA A 594 -16.96 25.47 -16.70
N ARG A 595 -18.10 24.95 -16.21
CA ARG A 595 -19.22 24.52 -17.06
C ARG A 595 -19.82 25.68 -17.84
N ALA A 596 -20.14 26.79 -17.17
CA ALA A 596 -20.76 27.96 -17.78
C ALA A 596 -19.84 28.67 -18.79
N ALA A 597 -18.53 28.62 -18.60
CA ALA A 597 -17.55 29.12 -19.57
C ALA A 597 -17.40 28.20 -20.80
N SER A 598 -17.64 26.90 -20.62
CA SER A 598 -17.55 25.87 -21.66
C SER A 598 -18.86 25.68 -22.44
N ASP A 599 -19.90 26.47 -22.16
CA ASP A 599 -21.18 26.43 -22.86
C ASP A 599 -20.99 26.58 -24.39
N PRO A 600 -21.41 25.60 -25.21
CA PRO A 600 -21.33 25.68 -26.67
C PRO A 600 -22.03 26.91 -27.25
N GLY A 601 -23.10 27.41 -26.60
CA GLY A 601 -23.79 28.63 -26.99
C GLY A 601 -22.91 29.88 -26.91
N ARG A 602 -21.84 29.83 -26.11
CA ARG A 602 -20.86 30.91 -25.93
C ARG A 602 -19.59 30.71 -26.75
N ALA A 603 -19.51 29.68 -27.60
CA ALA A 603 -18.32 29.33 -28.39
C ALA A 603 -17.76 30.46 -29.28
N ARG A 604 -18.55 31.50 -29.58
CA ARG A 604 -18.15 32.67 -30.38
C ARG A 604 -17.70 33.89 -29.54
N VAL A 605 -17.87 33.85 -28.22
CA VAL A 605 -17.49 34.92 -27.28
C VAL A 605 -16.02 34.72 -26.88
N PRO A 606 -15.21 35.78 -26.70
CA PRO A 606 -13.84 35.65 -26.17
C PRO A 606 -13.82 34.99 -24.78
N LEU A 607 -12.82 34.15 -24.49
CA LEU A 607 -12.76 33.35 -23.25
C LEU A 607 -12.87 34.21 -21.98
N ARG A 608 -12.25 35.39 -21.97
CA ARG A 608 -12.35 36.35 -20.85
C ARG A 608 -13.77 36.87 -20.63
N ASP A 609 -14.49 37.15 -21.71
CA ASP A 609 -15.87 37.64 -21.63
C ASP A 609 -16.83 36.51 -21.21
N ARG A 610 -16.55 35.25 -21.60
CA ARG A 610 -17.29 34.08 -21.09
C ARG A 610 -17.14 33.92 -19.58
N ALA A 611 -15.91 34.04 -19.08
CA ALA A 611 -15.62 33.94 -17.65
C ALA A 611 -16.36 35.04 -16.86
N ALA A 612 -16.34 36.29 -17.35
CA ALA A 612 -17.07 37.40 -16.74
C ALA A 612 -18.61 37.17 -16.74
N GLN A 613 -19.17 36.67 -17.85
CA GLN A 613 -20.59 36.33 -17.93
C GLN A 613 -20.97 35.18 -16.97
N ALA A 614 -20.13 34.14 -16.88
CA ALA A 614 -20.33 33.03 -15.94
C ALA A 614 -20.32 33.50 -14.48
N VAL A 615 -19.41 34.40 -14.11
CA VAL A 615 -19.36 35.00 -12.77
C VAL A 615 -20.63 35.80 -12.48
N ALA A 616 -21.08 36.63 -13.42
CA ALA A 616 -22.30 37.42 -13.25
C ALA A 616 -23.55 36.53 -13.05
N GLU A 617 -23.66 35.47 -13.85
CA GLU A 617 -24.75 34.48 -13.76
C GLU A 617 -24.76 33.74 -12.42
N LEU A 618 -23.60 33.26 -11.96
CA LEU A 618 -23.45 32.61 -10.67
C LEU A 618 -23.89 33.54 -9.53
N ARG A 619 -23.41 34.78 -9.53
CA ARG A 619 -23.75 35.78 -8.49
C ARG A 619 -25.23 36.08 -8.45
N PHE A 620 -25.87 36.24 -9.61
CA PHE A 620 -27.31 36.48 -9.69
C PHE A 620 -28.11 35.30 -9.13
N THR A 621 -27.78 34.08 -9.55
CA THR A 621 -28.50 32.87 -9.15
C THR A 621 -28.32 32.58 -7.66
N TYR A 622 -27.08 32.65 -7.16
CA TYR A 622 -26.74 32.49 -5.76
C TYR A 622 -27.44 33.55 -4.89
N GLY A 623 -27.36 34.83 -5.27
CA GLY A 623 -27.96 35.93 -4.50
C GLY A 623 -29.47 35.80 -4.36
N ARG A 624 -30.16 35.35 -5.42
CA ARG A 624 -31.60 35.07 -5.39
C ARG A 624 -31.95 33.95 -4.40
N VAL A 625 -31.17 32.87 -4.38
CA VAL A 625 -31.41 31.72 -3.47
C VAL A 625 -31.09 32.10 -2.02
N MET A 626 -29.96 32.77 -1.78
CA MET A 626 -29.59 33.27 -0.45
C MET A 626 -30.66 34.18 0.14
N ALA A 627 -31.18 35.13 -0.65
CA ALA A 627 -32.22 36.04 -0.18
C ALA A 627 -33.50 35.29 0.25
N GLY A 628 -33.82 34.17 -0.41
CA GLY A 628 -34.90 33.27 -0.01
C GLY A 628 -34.62 32.55 1.31
N LEU A 629 -33.42 31.98 1.47
CA LEU A 629 -33.01 31.31 2.70
C LEU A 629 -32.98 32.25 3.92
N GLU A 630 -32.48 33.48 3.74
CA GLU A 630 -32.48 34.51 4.78
C GLU A 630 -33.90 34.92 5.19
N ALA A 631 -34.81 35.02 4.21
CA ALA A 631 -36.22 35.31 4.47
C ALA A 631 -36.89 34.18 5.27
N ASP A 632 -36.64 32.92 4.92
CA ASP A 632 -37.19 31.74 5.62
C ASP A 632 -36.62 31.60 7.04
N ARG A 633 -35.36 32.00 7.27
CA ARG A 633 -34.69 31.93 8.58
C ARG A 633 -34.97 33.13 9.49
N GLY A 634 -35.61 34.18 8.98
CA GLY A 634 -35.92 35.41 9.75
C GLY A 634 -34.68 36.20 10.18
N ALA A 635 -33.53 35.99 9.54
CA ALA A 635 -32.26 36.63 9.88
C ALA A 635 -31.54 37.06 8.60
N ARG A 636 -31.38 38.38 8.40
CA ARG A 636 -30.46 38.94 7.40
C ARG A 636 -29.09 39.13 8.03
N ALA A 637 -28.04 38.74 7.33
CA ALA A 637 -26.68 39.04 7.76
C ALA A 637 -26.45 40.58 7.80
N GLU A 638 -25.71 41.06 8.80
CA GLU A 638 -25.32 42.47 8.85
C GLU A 638 -24.35 42.80 7.70
N PRO A 639 -24.52 43.93 6.99
CA PRO A 639 -23.62 44.33 5.92
C PRO A 639 -22.16 44.41 6.41
N GLY A 640 -21.26 43.67 5.74
CA GLY A 640 -19.83 43.63 6.09
C GLY A 640 -19.40 42.48 6.99
N THR A 641 -20.31 41.61 7.43
CA THR A 641 -19.97 40.35 8.11
C THR A 641 -19.70 39.22 7.12
N THR A 642 -18.76 38.33 7.43
CA THR A 642 -18.48 37.15 6.60
C THR A 642 -19.71 36.24 6.57
N PRO A 643 -20.19 35.81 5.38
CA PRO A 643 -21.34 34.92 5.27
C PRO A 643 -21.13 33.62 6.06
N ASP A 644 -22.20 33.10 6.66
CA ASP A 644 -22.19 31.79 7.31
C ASP A 644 -21.82 30.71 6.27
N PRO A 645 -20.70 29.98 6.43
CA PRO A 645 -20.28 28.95 5.50
C PRO A 645 -21.36 27.92 5.19
N ILE A 646 -22.16 27.51 6.18
CA ILE A 646 -23.21 26.50 5.98
C ILE A 646 -24.33 27.07 5.11
N ALA A 647 -24.83 28.27 5.42
CA ALA A 647 -25.79 28.97 4.58
C ALA A 647 -25.27 29.18 3.15
N SER A 648 -24.00 29.57 2.98
CA SER A 648 -23.39 29.72 1.66
C SER A 648 -23.33 28.40 0.89
N HIS A 649 -23.04 27.29 1.56
CA HIS A 649 -23.13 25.97 0.94
C HIS A 649 -24.56 25.61 0.53
N GLU A 650 -25.53 25.80 1.42
CA GLU A 650 -26.94 25.52 1.13
C GLU A 650 -27.46 26.31 -0.07
N ALA A 651 -27.11 27.60 -0.17
CA ALA A 651 -27.49 28.40 -1.34
C ALA A 651 -26.75 27.99 -2.60
N MET A 652 -25.49 27.54 -2.51
CA MET A 652 -24.77 27.02 -3.67
C MET A 652 -25.42 25.73 -4.19
N VAL A 653 -25.81 24.82 -3.29
CA VAL A 653 -26.61 23.63 -3.65
C VAL A 653 -27.96 24.06 -4.23
N GLY A 654 -28.67 24.99 -3.59
CA GLY A 654 -29.96 25.49 -4.09
C GLY A 654 -29.85 26.16 -5.46
N ALA A 655 -28.78 26.90 -5.72
CA ALA A 655 -28.48 27.47 -7.03
C ALA A 655 -28.25 26.37 -8.07
N ALA A 656 -27.47 25.34 -7.73
CA ALA A 656 -27.25 24.17 -8.59
C ALA A 656 -28.57 23.48 -8.93
N LEU A 657 -29.37 23.14 -7.92
CA LEU A 657 -30.68 22.51 -8.10
C LEU A 657 -31.64 23.36 -8.95
N ALA A 658 -31.58 24.70 -8.83
CA ALA A 658 -32.42 25.61 -9.62
C ALA A 658 -32.02 25.70 -11.10
N ALA A 659 -30.81 25.26 -11.46
CA ALA A 659 -30.32 25.21 -12.83
C ALA A 659 -30.37 23.81 -13.45
N LEU A 660 -30.81 22.80 -12.69
CA LEU A 660 -31.01 21.45 -13.21
C LEU A 660 -32.31 21.35 -14.00
N ASP A 661 -32.27 20.57 -15.08
CA ASP A 661 -33.50 20.12 -15.73
C ASP A 661 -34.24 19.06 -14.87
N PRO A 662 -35.47 18.66 -15.24
CA PRO A 662 -36.22 17.69 -14.46
C PRO A 662 -35.56 16.30 -14.29
N ALA A 663 -34.80 15.83 -15.27
CA ALA A 663 -34.14 14.52 -15.26
C ALA A 663 -32.89 14.55 -14.37
N GLU A 664 -32.08 15.60 -14.48
CA GLU A 664 -30.93 15.88 -13.62
C GLU A 664 -31.36 16.04 -12.16
N LEU A 665 -32.40 16.85 -11.91
CA LEU A 665 -32.93 17.05 -10.56
C LEU A 665 -33.43 15.74 -9.96
N TRP A 666 -34.11 14.91 -10.76
CA TRP A 666 -34.56 13.61 -10.30
C TRP A 666 -33.39 12.71 -9.89
N LEU A 667 -32.37 12.58 -10.75
CA LEU A 667 -31.23 11.71 -10.47
C LEU A 667 -30.50 12.15 -9.20
N MET A 668 -30.37 13.47 -8.99
CA MET A 668 -29.78 14.04 -7.77
C MET A 668 -30.62 13.70 -6.52
N GLN A 669 -31.95 13.81 -6.61
CA GLN A 669 -32.85 13.49 -5.50
C GLN A 669 -32.83 11.99 -5.15
N VAL A 670 -32.85 11.11 -6.15
CA VAL A 670 -32.81 9.64 -5.96
C VAL A 670 -31.45 9.19 -5.42
N SER A 671 -30.35 9.70 -5.98
CA SER A 671 -29.00 9.40 -5.51
C SER A 671 -28.79 9.81 -4.04
N SER A 672 -29.53 10.80 -3.55
CA SER A 672 -29.48 11.24 -2.15
C SER A 672 -30.05 10.21 -1.16
N PHE A 673 -30.75 9.17 -1.60
CA PHE A 673 -31.17 8.05 -0.74
C PHE A 673 -30.22 6.84 -0.80
N LEU A 674 -29.29 6.83 -1.75
CA LEU A 674 -28.29 5.77 -1.91
C LEU A 674 -27.13 5.92 -0.92
N SER A 675 -26.17 5.00 -0.99
CA SER A 675 -25.08 4.92 -0.03
C SER A 675 -24.05 6.03 -0.28
N LEU A 676 -23.56 6.62 0.80
CA LEU A 676 -22.45 7.58 0.75
C LEU A 676 -21.10 6.91 0.45
N ASP A 677 -21.03 5.57 0.51
CA ASP A 677 -19.84 4.80 0.09
C ASP A 677 -19.70 4.75 -1.45
N GLY A 678 -20.71 5.25 -2.16
CA GLY A 678 -20.82 5.24 -3.62
C GLY A 678 -21.89 4.27 -4.11
N SER A 679 -22.46 4.58 -5.27
CA SER A 679 -23.39 3.73 -6.00
C SER A 679 -22.74 3.33 -7.32
N SER A 680 -22.73 2.04 -7.62
CA SER A 680 -22.13 1.52 -8.85
C SER A 680 -22.79 2.13 -10.08
N LEU A 681 -21.99 2.39 -11.12
CA LEU A 681 -22.55 2.86 -12.38
C LEU A 681 -23.46 1.78 -13.02
N ASP A 682 -23.22 0.50 -12.75
CA ASP A 682 -24.08 -0.60 -13.18
C ASP A 682 -25.49 -0.53 -12.59
N LEU A 683 -25.63 -0.13 -11.32
CA LEU A 683 -26.93 0.11 -10.69
C LEU A 683 -27.63 1.30 -11.36
N LEU A 684 -26.93 2.42 -11.52
CA LEU A 684 -27.52 3.66 -12.04
C LEU A 684 -27.88 3.56 -13.53
N ARG A 685 -27.17 2.74 -14.31
CA ARG A 685 -27.46 2.44 -15.72
C ARG A 685 -28.47 1.31 -15.90
N SER A 686 -28.92 0.67 -14.82
CA SER A 686 -29.80 -0.49 -14.92
C SER A 686 -31.20 -0.06 -15.39
N PRO A 687 -31.73 -0.65 -16.49
CA PRO A 687 -33.11 -0.40 -16.90
C PRO A 687 -34.13 -0.76 -15.81
N ALA A 688 -33.83 -1.76 -14.97
CA ALA A 688 -34.68 -2.16 -13.87
C ALA A 688 -34.79 -1.07 -12.78
N PHE A 689 -33.68 -0.36 -12.52
CA PHE A 689 -33.62 0.76 -11.60
C PHE A 689 -34.24 2.03 -12.19
N LEU A 690 -33.95 2.33 -13.46
CA LEU A 690 -34.43 3.52 -14.18
C LEU A 690 -35.91 3.45 -14.56
N GLY A 691 -36.44 2.26 -14.83
CA GLY A 691 -37.79 2.04 -15.36
C GLY A 691 -38.95 2.40 -14.40
N GLU A 692 -38.69 2.68 -13.13
CA GLU A 692 -39.72 3.12 -12.18
C GLU A 692 -40.21 4.56 -12.42
N LEU A 693 -39.47 5.36 -13.19
CA LEU A 693 -39.72 6.80 -13.26
C LEU A 693 -40.49 7.25 -14.50
N TYR A 694 -40.10 6.80 -15.69
CA TYR A 694 -40.62 7.33 -16.95
C TYR A 694 -41.23 6.29 -17.89
N GLY A 695 -41.25 5.01 -17.51
CA GLY A 695 -41.70 3.93 -18.39
C GLY A 695 -40.88 3.81 -19.68
N GLU A 696 -41.37 3.05 -20.65
CA GLU A 696 -40.76 2.95 -21.98
C GLU A 696 -40.96 4.27 -22.75
N GLY A 697 -39.89 5.05 -22.94
CA GLY A 697 -39.90 6.31 -23.71
C GLY A 697 -39.58 7.59 -22.93
N GLY A 698 -39.10 7.49 -21.69
CA GLY A 698 -38.60 8.64 -20.91
C GLY A 698 -37.23 9.19 -21.33
N PRO A 699 -36.75 10.27 -20.67
CA PRO A 699 -35.41 10.86 -20.90
C PRO A 699 -34.23 9.94 -20.57
N PHE A 700 -34.47 8.70 -20.12
CA PHE A 700 -33.43 7.68 -19.90
C PHE A 700 -33.70 6.42 -20.73
N ALA A 701 -34.41 6.55 -21.86
CA ALA A 701 -34.61 5.45 -22.79
C ALA A 701 -33.29 5.04 -23.48
N ASP A 702 -32.36 5.98 -23.71
CA ASP A 702 -31.00 5.70 -24.14
C ASP A 702 -30.06 5.63 -22.91
N PRO A 703 -29.29 4.53 -22.72
CA PRO A 703 -28.26 4.44 -21.69
C PRO A 703 -27.17 5.53 -21.75
N LEU A 704 -27.03 6.26 -22.85
CA LEU A 704 -26.13 7.42 -22.91
C LEU A 704 -26.71 8.65 -22.20
N ASP A 705 -28.04 8.79 -22.11
CA ASP A 705 -28.68 9.94 -21.47
C ASP A 705 -28.40 9.99 -19.97
N ILE A 706 -28.30 8.83 -19.31
CA ILE A 706 -27.92 8.77 -17.89
C ILE A 706 -26.46 9.19 -17.69
N ASP A 707 -25.57 8.85 -18.61
CA ASP A 707 -24.16 9.26 -18.55
C ASP A 707 -24.01 10.77 -18.76
N VAL A 708 -24.76 11.34 -19.71
CA VAL A 708 -24.83 12.80 -19.91
C VAL A 708 -25.38 13.50 -18.66
N THR A 709 -26.42 12.95 -18.05
CA THR A 709 -27.04 13.49 -16.83
C THR A 709 -26.07 13.44 -15.65
N MET A 710 -25.37 12.32 -15.45
CA MET A 710 -24.34 12.20 -14.41
C MET A 710 -23.21 13.20 -14.63
N GLU A 711 -22.72 13.34 -15.86
CA GLU A 711 -21.66 14.29 -16.19
C GLU A 711 -22.14 15.75 -16.01
N SER A 712 -23.41 16.02 -16.26
CA SER A 712 -24.01 17.32 -15.98
C SER A 712 -24.06 17.63 -14.47
N LEU A 713 -24.48 16.68 -13.64
CA LEU A 713 -24.44 16.81 -12.18
C LEU A 713 -23.00 17.00 -11.66
N ARG A 714 -22.02 16.31 -12.26
CA ARG A 714 -20.59 16.51 -11.99
C ARG A 714 -20.15 17.93 -12.37
N GLY A 715 -20.63 18.45 -13.49
CA GLY A 715 -20.38 19.81 -13.95
C GLY A 715 -20.86 20.92 -12.99
N TYR A 716 -21.83 20.63 -12.13
CA TYR A 716 -22.25 21.53 -11.04
C TYR A 716 -21.54 21.25 -9.69
N GLY A 717 -20.64 20.27 -9.64
CA GLY A 717 -19.97 19.83 -8.42
C GLY A 717 -20.89 19.12 -7.43
N LEU A 718 -22.06 18.64 -7.86
CA LEU A 718 -23.02 17.95 -7.00
C LEU A 718 -22.62 16.50 -6.70
N VAL A 719 -21.94 15.86 -7.64
CA VAL A 719 -21.50 14.46 -7.57
C VAL A 719 -20.06 14.32 -8.06
N ARG A 720 -19.40 13.25 -7.62
CA ARG A 720 -18.12 12.79 -8.16
C ARG A 720 -18.32 11.44 -8.83
N ILE A 721 -17.73 11.26 -10.01
CA ILE A 721 -17.81 10.02 -10.79
C ILE A 721 -16.43 9.39 -10.82
N GLU A 722 -16.31 8.20 -10.27
CA GLU A 722 -15.08 7.39 -10.32
C GLU A 722 -15.18 6.46 -11.52
N HIS A 723 -14.23 6.57 -12.45
CA HIS A 723 -14.16 5.72 -13.64
C HIS A 723 -13.16 4.58 -13.42
N GLY A 724 -13.53 3.33 -13.77
CA GLY A 724 -12.68 2.15 -13.59
C GLY A 724 -13.47 0.84 -13.46
N ARG A 725 -12.79 -0.27 -13.16
CA ARG A 725 -13.42 -1.61 -12.98
C ARG A 725 -14.49 -1.66 -11.88
N ALA A 726 -14.50 -0.70 -10.97
CA ALA A 726 -15.50 -0.54 -9.91
C ALA A 726 -16.07 0.89 -9.93
N GLY A 727 -16.42 1.38 -11.12
CA GLY A 727 -16.90 2.75 -11.28
C GLY A 727 -18.12 3.05 -10.41
N ALA A 728 -18.14 4.23 -9.79
CA ALA A 728 -19.16 4.62 -8.85
C ALA A 728 -19.45 6.13 -8.86
N LEU A 729 -20.71 6.49 -8.64
CA LEU A 729 -21.14 7.85 -8.36
C LEU A 729 -21.18 8.07 -6.84
N ARG A 730 -20.54 9.16 -6.39
CA ARG A 730 -20.51 9.56 -4.97
C ARG A 730 -21.08 10.96 -4.80
N THR A 731 -21.91 11.12 -3.78
CA THR A 731 -22.44 12.42 -3.35
C THR A 731 -21.82 12.80 -2.02
N HIS A 732 -21.35 14.05 -1.88
CA HIS A 732 -20.86 14.54 -0.59
C HIS A 732 -22.01 14.61 0.43
N ARG A 733 -21.75 14.22 1.68
CA ARG A 733 -22.78 14.15 2.75
C ARG A 733 -23.58 15.44 2.92
N LEU A 734 -22.91 16.60 2.95
CA LEU A 734 -23.61 17.89 3.05
C LEU A 734 -24.53 18.19 1.87
N ILE A 735 -24.11 17.84 0.64
CA ILE A 735 -24.94 18.03 -0.56
C ILE A 735 -26.17 17.15 -0.44
N ARG A 736 -25.97 15.86 -0.10
CA ARG A 736 -27.07 14.91 0.16
C ARG A 736 -28.04 15.46 1.22
N ASP A 737 -27.53 15.85 2.38
CA ASP A 737 -28.35 16.30 3.51
C ASP A 737 -29.14 17.57 3.13
N THR A 738 -28.52 18.48 2.36
CA THR A 738 -29.18 19.69 1.83
C THR A 738 -30.26 19.36 0.79
N VAL A 739 -30.01 18.42 -0.11
CA VAL A 739 -31.00 17.96 -1.11
C VAL A 739 -32.17 17.26 -0.41
N LEU A 740 -31.90 16.46 0.62
CA LEU A 740 -32.96 15.84 1.43
C LEU A 740 -33.79 16.89 2.16
N ALA A 741 -33.15 17.92 2.72
CA ALA A 741 -33.83 19.01 3.42
C ALA A 741 -34.64 19.93 2.49
N SER A 742 -34.23 20.07 1.22
CA SER A 742 -34.95 20.90 0.24
C SER A 742 -36.22 20.24 -0.31
N MET A 743 -36.37 18.92 -0.15
CA MET A 743 -37.57 18.19 -0.56
C MET A 743 -38.70 18.33 0.48
N ARG A 744 -39.88 18.75 0.03
CA ARG A 744 -41.12 18.72 0.84
C ARG A 744 -41.57 17.28 1.08
N GLY A 745 -42.26 17.03 2.20
CA GLY A 745 -42.70 15.69 2.65
C GLY A 745 -43.22 14.75 1.55
N PRO A 746 -44.21 15.15 0.72
CA PRO A 746 -44.73 14.29 -0.35
C PRO A 746 -43.69 13.92 -1.43
N THR A 747 -42.79 14.83 -1.77
CA THR A 747 -41.71 14.57 -2.74
C THR A 747 -40.65 13.67 -2.14
N LEU A 748 -40.27 13.92 -0.88
CA LEU A 748 -39.31 13.10 -0.14
C LEU A 748 -39.78 11.63 -0.07
N GLU A 749 -41.04 11.42 0.31
CA GLU A 749 -41.65 10.09 0.40
C GLU A 749 -41.70 9.40 -0.97
N ARG A 750 -42.15 10.11 -2.01
CA ARG A 750 -42.19 9.58 -3.38
C ARG A 750 -40.80 9.17 -3.88
N ARG A 751 -39.78 10.01 -3.72
CA ARG A 751 -38.40 9.71 -4.17
C ARG A 751 -37.80 8.54 -3.41
N ARG A 752 -38.07 8.44 -2.11
CA ARG A 752 -37.67 7.29 -1.31
C ARG A 752 -38.33 6.00 -1.80
N GLU A 753 -39.61 6.07 -2.11
CA GLU A 753 -40.37 4.95 -2.64
C GLU A 753 -39.80 4.49 -4.00
N GLU A 754 -39.58 5.41 -4.94
CA GLU A 754 -38.94 5.12 -6.24
C GLU A 754 -37.58 4.41 -6.07
N VAL A 755 -36.71 4.91 -5.17
CA VAL A 755 -35.41 4.29 -4.86
C VAL A 755 -35.59 2.86 -4.34
N LEU A 756 -36.50 2.65 -3.39
CA LEU A 756 -36.72 1.35 -2.77
C LEU A 756 -37.25 0.32 -3.77
N HIS A 757 -38.19 0.72 -4.63
CA HIS A 757 -38.70 -0.16 -5.67
C HIS A 757 -37.65 -0.43 -6.75
N GLY A 758 -36.89 0.58 -7.18
CA GLY A 758 -35.78 0.43 -8.13
C GLY A 758 -34.72 -0.54 -7.61
N LEU A 759 -34.29 -0.39 -6.35
CA LEU A 759 -33.34 -1.32 -5.70
C LEU A 759 -33.91 -2.74 -5.60
N ALA A 760 -35.21 -2.88 -5.29
CA ALA A 760 -35.86 -4.18 -5.25
C ALA A 760 -36.00 -4.83 -6.63
N ARG A 761 -36.16 -4.06 -7.71
CA ARG A 761 -36.14 -4.57 -9.10
C ARG A 761 -34.73 -4.93 -9.56
N PHE A 762 -33.72 -4.19 -9.11
CA PHE A 762 -32.31 -4.52 -9.37
C PHE A 762 -31.86 -5.79 -8.62
N ALA A 763 -32.50 -6.09 -7.49
CA ALA A 763 -32.24 -7.30 -6.72
C ALA A 763 -32.44 -8.57 -7.58
N PRO A 764 -31.47 -9.48 -7.59
CA PRO A 764 -31.59 -10.70 -8.39
C PRO A 764 -32.77 -11.53 -7.91
N ALA A 765 -33.53 -12.08 -8.85
CA ALA A 765 -34.63 -12.97 -8.53
C ALA A 765 -34.11 -14.23 -7.81
N GLU A 766 -34.95 -14.82 -6.95
CA GLU A 766 -34.55 -15.98 -6.15
C GLU A 766 -34.05 -17.16 -7.00
N ASN A 767 -34.65 -17.34 -8.18
CA ASN A 767 -34.40 -18.41 -9.15
C ASN A 767 -33.24 -18.15 -10.11
N GLU A 768 -32.61 -16.97 -10.09
CA GLU A 768 -31.40 -16.74 -10.88
C GLU A 768 -30.28 -17.68 -10.42
N GLY A 769 -29.47 -18.22 -11.33
CA GLY A 769 -28.37 -19.11 -10.97
C GLY A 769 -27.31 -18.41 -10.10
N PRO A 770 -26.48 -19.18 -9.36
CA PRO A 770 -25.29 -18.62 -8.75
C PRO A 770 -24.28 -18.26 -9.86
N ASP A 771 -24.04 -16.97 -10.06
CA ASP A 771 -22.98 -16.45 -10.93
C ASP A 771 -22.32 -15.21 -10.28
N ASP A 772 -21.19 -14.79 -10.85
CA ASP A 772 -20.44 -13.62 -10.38
C ASP A 772 -21.28 -12.34 -10.43
N LEU A 773 -22.21 -12.23 -11.38
CA LEU A 773 -23.07 -11.07 -11.55
C LEU A 773 -24.08 -10.94 -10.40
N ARG A 774 -24.70 -12.05 -9.98
CA ARG A 774 -25.60 -12.13 -8.84
C ARG A 774 -24.88 -11.73 -7.55
N ALA A 775 -23.66 -12.24 -7.35
CA ALA A 775 -22.85 -11.89 -6.18
C ALA A 775 -22.51 -10.40 -6.15
N ARG A 776 -22.10 -9.81 -7.29
CA ARG A 776 -21.82 -8.37 -7.42
C ARG A 776 -23.05 -7.51 -7.14
N ARG A 777 -24.22 -7.88 -7.67
CA ARG A 777 -25.48 -7.15 -7.40
C ARG A 777 -25.87 -7.19 -5.92
N LEU A 778 -25.75 -8.33 -5.26
CA LEU A 778 -26.06 -8.44 -3.82
C LEU A 778 -25.05 -7.69 -2.94
N ALA A 779 -23.77 -7.69 -3.33
CA ALA A 779 -22.75 -6.87 -2.67
C ALA A 779 -23.04 -5.36 -2.83
N GLU A 780 -23.42 -4.93 -4.04
CA GLU A 780 -23.85 -3.55 -4.30
C GLU A 780 -25.04 -3.17 -3.43
N LEU A 781 -26.11 -3.97 -3.48
CA LEU A 781 -27.33 -3.73 -2.73
C LEU A 781 -27.11 -3.70 -1.23
N ASN A 782 -26.17 -4.49 -0.70
CA ASN A 782 -25.87 -4.49 0.74
C ASN A 782 -25.54 -3.08 1.27
N ARG A 783 -24.88 -2.26 0.46
CA ARG A 783 -24.50 -0.87 0.80
C ARG A 783 -25.71 0.03 1.03
N HIS A 784 -26.85 -0.29 0.39
CA HIS A 784 -28.03 0.57 0.35
C HIS A 784 -29.12 0.19 1.35
N VAL A 785 -29.05 -0.99 1.99
CA VAL A 785 -30.13 -1.52 2.86
C VAL A 785 -30.51 -0.54 3.97
N LEU A 786 -29.52 -0.02 4.70
CA LEU A 786 -29.76 0.88 5.83
C LEU A 786 -30.04 2.32 5.36
N THR A 787 -29.30 2.83 4.37
CA THR A 787 -29.41 4.23 3.93
C THR A 787 -30.74 4.53 3.22
N SER A 788 -31.24 3.59 2.43
CA SER A 788 -32.54 3.71 1.75
C SER A 788 -33.73 3.60 2.73
N GLY A 789 -33.53 2.92 3.87
CA GLY A 789 -34.59 2.58 4.82
C GLY A 789 -35.34 1.30 4.48
N ALA A 790 -34.75 0.40 3.69
CA ALA A 790 -35.39 -0.83 3.20
C ALA A 790 -36.00 -1.70 4.30
N VAL A 791 -35.35 -1.78 5.47
CA VAL A 791 -35.83 -2.56 6.62
C VAL A 791 -37.22 -2.09 7.10
N LYS A 792 -37.49 -0.78 7.01
CA LYS A 792 -38.77 -0.18 7.45
C LYS A 792 -39.85 -0.21 6.38
N CYS A 793 -39.51 -0.59 5.15
CA CYS A 793 -40.46 -0.60 4.04
C CYS A 793 -41.41 -1.81 4.15
N PRO A 794 -42.74 -1.61 4.12
CA PRO A 794 -43.70 -2.70 4.15
C PRO A 794 -43.84 -3.42 2.80
N HIS A 795 -43.29 -2.87 1.71
CA HIS A 795 -43.50 -3.38 0.36
C HIS A 795 -42.86 -4.77 0.15
N PRO A 796 -43.61 -5.81 -0.29
CA PRO A 796 -43.11 -7.18 -0.31
C PRO A 796 -41.85 -7.42 -1.17
N PRO A 797 -41.72 -6.85 -2.39
CA PRO A 797 -40.45 -6.89 -3.15
C PRO A 797 -39.22 -6.39 -2.37
N VAL A 798 -39.35 -5.28 -1.63
CA VAL A 798 -38.25 -4.72 -0.82
C VAL A 798 -37.90 -5.66 0.34
N ARG A 799 -38.90 -6.23 1.01
CA ARG A 799 -38.69 -7.21 2.07
C ARG A 799 -38.02 -8.50 1.55
N ARG A 800 -38.38 -8.97 0.36
CA ARG A 800 -37.71 -10.13 -0.28
C ARG A 800 -36.25 -9.82 -0.58
N TRP A 801 -35.95 -8.62 -1.06
CA TRP A 801 -34.57 -8.17 -1.21
C TRP A 801 -33.81 -8.21 0.14
N VAL A 802 -34.37 -7.68 1.23
CA VAL A 802 -33.74 -7.76 2.56
C VAL A 802 -33.50 -9.21 3.01
N ILE A 803 -34.45 -10.12 2.81
CA ILE A 803 -34.27 -11.56 3.06
C ILE A 803 -33.14 -12.12 2.20
N GLY A 804 -33.08 -11.72 0.93
CA GLY A 804 -32.01 -12.06 -0.01
C GLY A 804 -30.64 -11.63 0.48
N GLN A 805 -30.52 -10.46 1.12
CA GLN A 805 -29.26 -10.01 1.72
C GLN A 805 -28.85 -10.85 2.93
N VAL A 806 -29.79 -11.22 3.81
CA VAL A 806 -29.50 -12.11 4.95
C VAL A 806 -29.03 -13.47 4.44
N ARG A 807 -29.71 -14.03 3.42
CA ARG A 807 -29.32 -15.27 2.76
C ARG A 807 -27.94 -15.19 2.12
N HIS A 808 -27.66 -14.10 1.38
CA HIS A 808 -26.38 -13.89 0.73
C HIS A 808 -25.22 -13.84 1.73
N LEU A 809 -25.35 -13.04 2.79
CA LEU A 809 -24.33 -12.93 3.83
C LEU A 809 -24.09 -14.26 4.55
N TYR A 810 -25.14 -15.07 4.77
CA TYR A 810 -25.00 -16.45 5.27
C TYR A 810 -24.19 -17.34 4.31
N GLN A 811 -24.48 -17.25 3.01
CA GLN A 811 -23.84 -18.07 1.97
C GLN A 811 -22.37 -17.71 1.71
N LEU A 812 -21.90 -16.54 2.14
CA LEU A 812 -20.48 -16.17 2.05
C LEU A 812 -19.57 -17.06 2.91
N GLN A 813 -20.15 -17.82 3.87
CA GLN A 813 -19.41 -18.72 4.77
C GLN A 813 -18.26 -18.03 5.51
N ASP A 814 -18.48 -16.76 5.86
CA ASP A 814 -17.51 -15.89 6.53
C ASP A 814 -18.10 -15.41 7.86
N TYR A 815 -17.32 -15.50 8.93
CA TYR A 815 -17.79 -15.18 10.27
C TYR A 815 -18.18 -13.70 10.43
N SER A 816 -17.49 -12.78 9.75
CA SER A 816 -17.83 -11.35 9.77
C SER A 816 -19.15 -11.07 9.03
N ALA A 817 -19.40 -11.77 7.92
CA ALA A 817 -20.63 -11.70 7.16
C ALA A 817 -21.81 -12.25 7.96
N TRP A 818 -21.62 -13.36 8.69
CA TRP A 818 -22.65 -13.91 9.58
C TRP A 818 -23.02 -12.95 10.70
N ARG A 819 -22.05 -12.25 11.32
CA ARG A 819 -22.35 -11.21 12.33
C ARG A 819 -23.15 -10.04 11.74
N ARG A 820 -22.85 -9.62 10.51
CA ARG A 820 -23.64 -8.61 9.78
C ARG A 820 -25.05 -9.11 9.46
N ALA A 821 -25.17 -10.35 9.00
CA ALA A 821 -26.45 -11.01 8.73
C ALA A 821 -27.31 -11.10 9.99
N ARG A 822 -26.69 -11.37 11.14
CA ARG A 822 -27.37 -11.41 12.44
C ARG A 822 -28.01 -10.06 12.77
N ARG A 823 -27.23 -8.97 12.70
CA ARG A 823 -27.75 -7.62 12.98
C ARG A 823 -28.89 -7.23 12.04
N LEU A 824 -28.73 -7.49 10.74
CA LEU A 824 -29.78 -7.21 9.75
C LEU A 824 -31.06 -8.02 10.02
N GLY A 825 -30.91 -9.32 10.33
CA GLY A 825 -32.03 -10.20 10.66
C GLY A 825 -32.76 -9.78 11.94
N GLU A 826 -32.03 -9.40 13.00
CA GLU A 826 -32.59 -8.89 14.25
C GLU A 826 -33.39 -7.60 14.03
N GLN A 827 -32.82 -6.63 13.31
CA GLN A 827 -33.49 -5.37 12.99
C GLN A 827 -34.74 -5.57 12.15
N ALA A 828 -34.66 -6.39 11.09
CA ALA A 828 -35.81 -6.68 10.24
C ALA A 828 -36.92 -7.45 10.97
N LEU A 829 -36.58 -8.41 11.83
CA LEU A 829 -37.58 -9.11 12.63
C LEU A 829 -38.23 -8.20 13.67
N ALA A 830 -37.48 -7.30 14.31
CA ALA A 830 -38.02 -6.34 15.26
C ALA A 830 -39.05 -5.42 14.58
N GLU A 831 -38.69 -4.87 13.42
CA GLU A 831 -39.55 -3.97 12.64
C GLU A 831 -40.79 -4.70 12.09
N TRP A 832 -40.60 -5.87 11.47
CA TRP A 832 -41.69 -6.56 10.77
C TRP A 832 -42.63 -7.32 11.71
N SER A 833 -42.20 -7.65 12.93
CA SER A 833 -43.10 -8.30 13.90
C SER A 833 -44.25 -7.39 14.35
N ALA A 834 -44.11 -6.07 14.20
CA ALA A 834 -45.18 -5.10 14.44
C ALA A 834 -46.08 -4.86 13.20
N SER A 835 -45.73 -5.40 12.03
CA SER A 835 -46.43 -5.15 10.77
C SER A 835 -47.72 -5.97 10.63
N PRO A 836 -48.78 -5.39 10.03
CA PRO A 836 -50.04 -6.10 9.78
C PRO A 836 -49.94 -7.20 8.72
N ASP A 837 -48.95 -7.16 7.82
CA ASP A 837 -48.65 -8.27 6.90
C ASP A 837 -47.49 -9.15 7.42
N PRO A 838 -47.78 -10.35 7.97
CA PRO A 838 -46.78 -11.30 8.43
C PRO A 838 -46.32 -12.29 7.33
N SER A 839 -46.68 -12.09 6.06
CA SER A 839 -46.51 -13.08 4.99
C SER A 839 -45.06 -13.59 4.85
N LEU A 840 -44.09 -12.67 4.87
CA LEU A 840 -42.65 -12.92 4.67
C LEU A 840 -41.84 -13.20 5.96
N ILE A 841 -42.45 -13.02 7.14
CA ILE A 841 -41.78 -13.26 8.43
C ILE A 841 -41.25 -14.71 8.55
N PRO A 842 -41.98 -15.78 8.15
CA PRO A 842 -41.46 -17.13 8.21
C PRO A 842 -40.18 -17.31 7.39
N GLU A 843 -40.12 -16.70 6.21
CA GLU A 843 -38.96 -16.82 5.33
C GLU A 843 -37.72 -16.13 5.92
N LEU A 844 -37.88 -14.92 6.45
CA LEU A 844 -36.81 -14.23 7.19
C LEU A 844 -36.33 -15.06 8.38
N ARG A 845 -37.26 -15.65 9.15
CA ARG A 845 -36.92 -16.50 10.31
C ARG A 845 -36.12 -17.73 9.92
N VAL A 846 -36.41 -18.36 8.78
CA VAL A 846 -35.62 -19.49 8.27
C VAL A 846 -34.19 -19.06 7.94
N GLN A 847 -34.01 -17.95 7.21
CA GLN A 847 -32.66 -17.45 6.89
C GLN A 847 -31.90 -17.04 8.14
N PHE A 848 -32.58 -16.38 9.08
CA PHE A 848 -31.99 -15.96 10.35
C PHE A 848 -31.60 -17.14 11.23
N ALA A 849 -32.41 -18.21 11.28
CA ALA A 849 -32.06 -19.44 12.00
C ALA A 849 -30.77 -20.08 11.44
N ASN A 850 -30.56 -20.06 10.12
CA ASN A 850 -29.31 -20.53 9.53
C ASN A 850 -28.09 -19.72 10.01
N VAL A 851 -28.19 -18.39 10.01
CA VAL A 851 -27.14 -17.50 10.54
C VAL A 851 -26.84 -17.79 12.00
N LEU A 852 -27.88 -17.94 12.83
CA LEU A 852 -27.73 -18.22 14.26
C LEU A 852 -27.03 -19.56 14.51
N ARG A 853 -27.28 -20.57 13.67
CA ARG A 853 -26.64 -21.88 13.78
C ARG A 853 -25.14 -21.80 13.54
N GLU A 854 -24.70 -21.09 12.50
CA GLU A 854 -23.27 -20.90 12.22
C GLU A 854 -22.57 -20.07 13.31
N LEU A 855 -23.30 -19.15 13.95
CA LEU A 855 -22.79 -18.38 15.09
C LEU A 855 -22.84 -19.14 16.44
N GLY A 856 -23.29 -20.40 16.45
CA GLY A 856 -23.38 -21.24 17.66
C GLY A 856 -24.61 -21.01 18.54
N ASP A 857 -25.56 -20.14 18.15
CA ASP A 857 -26.80 -19.87 18.91
C ASP A 857 -27.91 -20.85 18.51
N HIS A 858 -27.66 -22.15 18.74
CA HIS A 858 -28.52 -23.25 18.32
C HIS A 858 -29.91 -23.19 18.98
N THR A 859 -30.00 -22.68 20.20
CA THR A 859 -31.27 -22.54 20.90
C THR A 859 -32.14 -21.45 20.26
N ALA A 860 -31.58 -20.29 19.92
CA ALA A 860 -32.33 -19.27 19.20
C ALA A 860 -32.70 -19.75 17.79
N ALA A 861 -31.77 -20.40 17.07
CA ALA A 861 -32.02 -20.98 15.76
C ALA A 861 -33.26 -21.88 15.77
N ALA A 862 -33.31 -22.85 16.69
CA ALA A 862 -34.45 -23.75 16.86
C ALA A 862 -35.77 -23.01 17.13
N ARG A 863 -35.78 -22.01 18.01
CA ARG A 863 -36.98 -21.19 18.25
C ARG A 863 -37.47 -20.47 17.00
N HIS A 864 -36.55 -19.90 16.22
CA HIS A 864 -36.89 -19.19 14.98
C HIS A 864 -37.39 -20.14 13.89
N GLY A 865 -36.71 -21.27 13.67
CA GLY A 865 -37.10 -22.29 12.70
C GLY A 865 -38.45 -22.93 13.03
N GLU A 866 -38.68 -23.27 14.30
CA GLU A 866 -39.97 -23.82 14.75
C GLU A 866 -41.11 -22.81 14.59
N ALA A 867 -40.88 -21.55 14.98
CA ALA A 867 -41.87 -20.49 14.82
C ALA A 867 -42.25 -20.28 13.35
N ALA A 868 -41.26 -20.26 12.45
CA ALA A 868 -41.49 -20.16 11.01
C ALA A 868 -42.37 -21.30 10.50
N LEU A 869 -42.02 -22.55 10.84
CA LEU A 869 -42.77 -23.72 10.44
C LEU A 869 -44.21 -23.70 11.00
N ARG A 870 -44.38 -23.35 12.29
CA ARG A 870 -45.70 -23.22 12.92
C ARG A 870 -46.59 -22.16 12.23
N MET A 871 -46.00 -21.07 11.72
CA MET A 871 -46.75 -20.07 10.95
C MET A 871 -47.22 -20.62 9.61
N LEU A 872 -46.35 -21.31 8.86
CA LEU A 872 -46.66 -21.87 7.54
C LEU A 872 -47.69 -23.01 7.64
N VAL A 873 -47.55 -23.89 8.64
CA VAL A 873 -48.51 -24.98 8.89
C VAL A 873 -49.90 -24.45 9.24
N ARG A 874 -50.00 -23.40 10.08
CA ARG A 874 -51.29 -22.78 10.44
C ARG A 874 -52.00 -22.16 9.23
N ARG A 875 -51.25 -21.72 8.22
CA ARG A 875 -51.79 -21.23 6.94
C ARG A 875 -52.20 -22.36 5.98
N GLY A 876 -51.98 -23.63 6.35
CA GLY A 876 -52.22 -24.77 5.48
C GLY A 876 -51.26 -24.84 4.28
N GLU A 877 -50.10 -24.18 4.36
CA GLU A 877 -49.20 -24.04 3.23
C GLU A 877 -48.46 -25.35 2.93
N LYS A 878 -48.64 -25.87 1.70
CA LYS A 878 -47.98 -27.08 1.19
C LYS A 878 -47.01 -26.74 0.04
N SER A 879 -46.26 -25.66 0.21
CA SER A 879 -45.34 -25.12 -0.78
C SER A 879 -43.89 -25.59 -0.54
N VAL A 880 -43.02 -25.33 -1.52
CA VAL A 880 -41.55 -25.45 -1.37
C VAL A 880 -41.05 -24.70 -0.13
N ARG A 881 -41.61 -23.53 0.19
CA ARG A 881 -41.22 -22.73 1.36
C ARG A 881 -41.52 -23.42 2.68
N ALA A 882 -42.69 -24.07 2.79
CA ALA A 882 -43.05 -24.85 3.98
C ALA A 882 -42.10 -26.04 4.18
N LEU A 883 -41.68 -26.69 3.08
CA LEU A 883 -40.73 -27.78 3.11
C LEU A 883 -39.30 -27.31 3.45
N ASP A 884 -38.87 -26.15 2.93
CA ASP A 884 -37.58 -25.54 3.29
C ASP A 884 -37.54 -25.17 4.78
N ALA A 885 -38.64 -24.62 5.32
CA ALA A 885 -38.76 -24.34 6.75
C ALA A 885 -38.72 -25.63 7.61
N ALA A 886 -39.37 -26.70 7.15
CA ALA A 886 -39.31 -28.00 7.82
C ALA A 886 -37.89 -28.58 7.80
N MET A 887 -37.19 -28.48 6.66
CA MET A 887 -35.81 -28.92 6.50
C MET A 887 -34.87 -28.14 7.43
N ALA A 888 -34.99 -26.81 7.47
CA ALA A 888 -34.20 -25.95 8.34
C ALA A 888 -34.42 -26.28 9.82
N HIS A 889 -35.68 -26.43 10.24
CA HIS A 889 -36.01 -26.84 11.60
C HIS A 889 -35.47 -28.25 11.94
N GLY A 890 -35.44 -29.17 10.97
CA GLY A 890 -34.77 -30.46 11.14
C GLY A 890 -33.28 -30.33 11.46
N ALA A 891 -32.58 -29.38 10.84
CA ALA A 891 -31.18 -29.07 11.17
C ALA A 891 -31.03 -28.47 12.57
N ASP A 892 -31.95 -27.60 12.98
CA ASP A 892 -31.93 -27.02 14.33
C ASP A 892 -32.16 -28.08 15.42
N LEU A 893 -33.03 -29.07 15.16
CA LEU A 893 -33.23 -30.22 16.06
C LEU A 893 -31.98 -31.08 16.19
N ARG A 894 -31.20 -31.27 15.11
CA ARG A 894 -29.90 -31.96 15.18
C ARG A 894 -28.93 -31.21 16.09
N ALA A 895 -28.78 -29.90 15.88
CA ALA A 895 -27.90 -29.06 16.69
C ALA A 895 -28.31 -29.00 18.18
N LYS A 896 -29.60 -29.23 18.48
CA LYS A 896 -30.12 -29.34 19.85
C LYS A 896 -29.90 -30.74 20.47
N GLY A 897 -29.58 -31.75 19.67
CA GLY A 897 -29.44 -33.14 20.11
C GLY A 897 -30.73 -33.98 20.08
N ASP A 898 -31.82 -33.48 19.48
CA ASP A 898 -33.08 -34.22 19.34
C ASP A 898 -33.11 -34.99 18.01
N PHE A 899 -32.28 -36.03 17.94
CA PHE A 899 -32.01 -36.75 16.69
C PHE A 899 -33.22 -37.53 16.16
N GLY A 900 -34.06 -38.07 17.05
CA GLY A 900 -35.28 -38.78 16.67
C GLY A 900 -36.27 -37.85 15.96
N MET A 901 -36.54 -36.67 16.54
CA MET A 901 -37.43 -35.69 15.90
C MET A 901 -36.79 -35.08 14.65
N ALA A 902 -35.47 -34.88 14.63
CA ALA A 902 -34.76 -34.42 13.45
C ALA A 902 -34.92 -35.40 12.28
N TYR A 903 -34.78 -36.71 12.52
CA TYR A 903 -35.00 -37.74 11.51
C TYR A 903 -36.43 -37.72 10.97
N LEU A 904 -37.43 -37.71 11.85
CA LEU A 904 -38.84 -37.64 11.44
C LEU A 904 -39.13 -36.39 10.59
N ARG A 905 -38.58 -35.24 11.01
CA ARG A 905 -38.77 -33.97 10.30
C ARG A 905 -38.09 -33.98 8.93
N SER A 906 -36.84 -34.42 8.84
CA SER A 906 -36.08 -34.51 7.60
C SER A 906 -36.70 -35.52 6.63
N SER A 907 -37.22 -36.65 7.14
CA SER A 907 -37.91 -37.66 6.35
C SER A 907 -39.17 -37.07 5.70
N ALA A 908 -40.03 -36.42 6.49
CA ALA A 908 -41.23 -35.76 5.98
C ALA A 908 -40.92 -34.65 4.97
N ALA A 909 -39.87 -33.86 5.20
CA ALA A 909 -39.44 -32.81 4.29
C ALA A 909 -38.94 -33.40 2.96
N TRP A 910 -38.07 -34.41 2.99
CA TRP A 910 -37.56 -35.09 1.80
C TRP A 910 -38.69 -35.71 0.98
N SER A 911 -39.58 -36.49 1.60
CA SER A 911 -40.71 -37.07 0.87
C SER A 911 -41.66 -36.01 0.31
N GLY A 912 -41.78 -34.85 0.97
CA GLY A 912 -42.52 -33.71 0.45
C GLY A 912 -41.87 -33.12 -0.80
N PHE A 913 -40.56 -32.89 -0.78
CA PHE A 913 -39.82 -32.38 -1.93
C PHE A 913 -39.83 -33.35 -3.10
N GLU A 914 -39.64 -34.64 -2.84
CA GLU A 914 -39.65 -35.66 -3.89
C GLU A 914 -41.01 -35.72 -4.59
N ARG A 915 -42.12 -35.66 -3.85
CA ARG A 915 -43.47 -35.61 -4.45
C ARG A 915 -43.74 -34.33 -5.24
N LEU A 916 -43.21 -33.20 -4.81
CA LEU A 916 -43.54 -31.89 -5.39
C LEU A 916 -42.62 -31.50 -6.56
N LEU A 917 -41.32 -31.79 -6.47
CA LEU A 917 -40.30 -31.35 -7.41
C LEU A 917 -39.57 -32.52 -8.11
N GLY A 918 -39.84 -33.76 -7.71
CA GLY A 918 -39.16 -34.94 -8.24
C GLY A 918 -37.74 -35.14 -7.67
N ALA A 919 -37.15 -36.28 -8.02
CA ALA A 919 -35.83 -36.70 -7.50
C ALA A 919 -34.66 -35.84 -7.98
N GLN A 920 -34.74 -35.29 -9.20
CA GLN A 920 -33.65 -34.51 -9.83
C GLN A 920 -33.59 -33.04 -9.38
N SER A 921 -34.50 -32.60 -8.50
CA SER A 921 -34.50 -31.22 -8.02
C SER A 921 -33.36 -30.95 -7.03
N PRO A 922 -32.64 -29.81 -7.15
CA PRO A 922 -31.66 -29.36 -6.16
C PRO A 922 -32.19 -29.34 -4.72
N HIS A 923 -33.45 -28.97 -4.53
CA HIS A 923 -34.09 -28.96 -3.21
C HIS A 923 -34.29 -30.37 -2.65
N THR A 924 -34.71 -31.33 -3.49
CA THR A 924 -34.85 -32.74 -3.11
C THR A 924 -33.49 -33.33 -2.72
N GLY A 925 -32.43 -33.06 -3.49
CA GLY A 925 -31.07 -33.47 -3.16
C GLY A 925 -30.53 -32.84 -1.86
N ARG A 926 -30.90 -31.60 -1.53
CA ARG A 926 -30.61 -31.00 -0.21
C ARG A 926 -31.34 -31.70 0.91
N ALA A 927 -32.62 -32.00 0.72
CA ALA A 927 -33.42 -32.72 1.71
C ALA A 927 -32.90 -34.15 1.95
N LEU A 928 -32.48 -34.85 0.88
CA LEU A 928 -31.93 -36.19 0.95
C LEU A 928 -30.61 -36.23 1.75
N ASN A 929 -29.70 -35.29 1.49
CA ASN A 929 -28.48 -35.16 2.30
C ASN A 929 -28.79 -34.91 3.79
N ASN A 930 -29.75 -34.03 4.09
CA ASN A 930 -30.13 -33.75 5.48
C ASN A 930 -30.83 -34.94 6.15
N LEU A 931 -31.57 -35.74 5.39
CA LEU A 931 -32.12 -37.01 5.86
C LEU A 931 -31.00 -38.00 6.18
N ALA A 932 -30.00 -38.15 5.32
CA ALA A 932 -28.84 -39.03 5.58
C ALA A 932 -28.11 -38.66 6.88
N VAL A 933 -27.83 -37.37 7.09
CA VAL A 933 -27.23 -36.86 8.35
C VAL A 933 -28.13 -37.19 9.54
N SER A 934 -29.44 -36.94 9.43
CA SER A 934 -30.39 -37.20 10.52
C SER A 934 -30.55 -38.71 10.80
N ALA A 935 -30.44 -39.57 9.78
CA ALA A 935 -30.50 -41.02 9.92
C ALA A 935 -29.30 -41.55 10.71
N SER A 936 -28.10 -41.05 10.41
CA SER A 936 -26.88 -41.42 11.13
C SER A 936 -26.99 -41.05 12.62
N LEU A 937 -27.37 -39.81 12.92
CA LEU A 937 -27.54 -39.34 14.30
C LEU A 937 -28.67 -40.05 15.05
N ALA A 938 -29.67 -40.57 14.34
CA ALA A 938 -30.75 -41.38 14.92
C ALA A 938 -30.37 -42.87 15.08
N GLY A 939 -29.11 -43.24 14.85
CA GLY A 939 -28.61 -44.60 15.00
C GLY A 939 -28.94 -45.53 13.83
N LYS A 940 -29.03 -45.00 12.61
CA LYS A 940 -29.31 -45.76 11.37
C LYS A 940 -28.19 -45.60 10.34
N PRO A 941 -26.96 -46.08 10.61
CA PRO A 941 -25.79 -45.78 9.81
C PRO A 941 -25.83 -46.39 8.40
N TYR A 942 -26.41 -47.57 8.21
CA TYR A 942 -26.56 -48.19 6.89
C TYR A 942 -27.52 -47.40 5.98
N GLU A 943 -28.66 -46.95 6.52
CA GLU A 943 -29.59 -46.09 5.79
C GLU A 943 -28.92 -44.74 5.45
N ALA A 944 -28.17 -44.17 6.39
CA ALA A 944 -27.44 -42.91 6.16
C ALA A 944 -26.43 -43.02 5.02
N GLU A 945 -25.64 -44.09 5.00
CA GLU A 945 -24.64 -44.37 3.95
C GLU A 945 -25.29 -44.50 2.58
N GLU A 946 -26.36 -45.29 2.47
CA GLU A 946 -27.08 -45.50 1.21
C GLU A 946 -27.67 -44.19 0.66
N LEU A 947 -28.35 -43.43 1.51
CA LEU A 947 -28.94 -42.15 1.14
C LEU A 947 -27.87 -41.12 0.72
N ALA A 948 -26.75 -41.06 1.45
CA ALA A 948 -25.64 -40.17 1.12
C ALA A 948 -24.93 -40.57 -0.18
N ARG A 949 -24.74 -41.87 -0.42
CA ARG A 949 -24.15 -42.40 -1.66
C ARG A 949 -24.99 -42.03 -2.87
N ARG A 950 -26.29 -42.28 -2.80
CA ARG A 950 -27.24 -41.87 -3.86
C ARG A 950 -27.17 -40.36 -4.09
N CYS A 951 -27.27 -39.56 -3.02
CA CYS A 951 -27.24 -38.11 -3.13
C CYS A 951 -25.90 -37.58 -3.70
N HIS A 952 -24.77 -38.18 -3.33
CA HIS A 952 -23.45 -37.78 -3.82
C HIS A 952 -23.33 -38.04 -5.32
N LEU A 953 -23.73 -39.23 -5.78
CA LEU A 953 -23.73 -39.59 -7.20
C LEU A 953 -24.65 -38.67 -8.01
N ASP A 954 -25.89 -38.45 -7.55
CA ASP A 954 -26.84 -37.56 -8.24
C ASP A 954 -26.27 -36.13 -8.38
N ARG A 955 -25.61 -35.61 -7.33
CA ARG A 955 -25.00 -34.27 -7.36
C ARG A 955 -23.77 -34.19 -8.26
N LEU A 956 -22.95 -35.24 -8.34
CA LEU A 956 -21.84 -35.31 -9.29
C LEU A 956 -22.36 -35.27 -10.73
N THR A 957 -23.45 -36.01 -11.02
CA THR A 957 -24.09 -35.99 -12.34
C THR A 957 -24.69 -34.62 -12.68
N LEU A 958 -25.32 -33.95 -11.72
CA LEU A 958 -26.00 -32.66 -11.96
C LEU A 958 -25.06 -31.46 -12.00
N TYR A 959 -24.03 -31.41 -11.16
CA TYR A 959 -23.18 -30.22 -10.97
C TYR A 959 -21.72 -30.42 -11.38
N GLY A 960 -21.32 -31.64 -11.74
CA GLY A 960 -19.94 -31.98 -12.08
C GLY A 960 -19.04 -32.26 -10.87
N GLU A 961 -17.85 -32.80 -11.14
CA GLU A 961 -16.91 -33.29 -10.13
C GLU A 961 -16.21 -32.19 -9.32
N THR A 962 -16.26 -30.94 -9.76
CA THR A 962 -15.67 -29.78 -9.07
C THR A 962 -16.68 -29.01 -8.22
N SER A 963 -17.91 -29.53 -8.06
CA SER A 963 -18.96 -28.88 -7.30
C SER A 963 -18.75 -29.01 -5.78
N PRO A 964 -18.63 -27.89 -5.03
CA PRO A 964 -18.52 -27.93 -3.57
C PRO A 964 -19.73 -28.61 -2.90
N ALA A 965 -20.93 -28.44 -3.48
CA ALA A 965 -22.14 -29.05 -2.96
C ALA A 965 -22.13 -30.59 -3.07
N ALA A 966 -21.53 -31.16 -4.13
CA ALA A 966 -21.40 -32.60 -4.28
C ALA A 966 -20.46 -33.19 -3.21
N TRP A 967 -19.34 -32.50 -2.95
CA TRP A 967 -18.34 -32.93 -1.99
C TRP A 967 -18.67 -32.64 -0.53
N GLY A 968 -19.52 -31.65 -0.24
CA GLY A 968 -20.15 -31.52 1.08
C GLY A 968 -20.93 -32.78 1.47
N THR A 969 -21.65 -33.38 0.51
CA THR A 969 -22.28 -34.70 0.70
C THR A 969 -21.26 -35.83 0.67
N GLY A 970 -20.22 -35.74 -0.15
CA GLY A 970 -19.10 -36.70 -0.16
C GLY A 970 -18.41 -36.83 1.21
N CYS A 971 -18.24 -35.72 1.94
CA CYS A 971 -17.70 -35.74 3.31
C CYS A 971 -18.61 -36.50 4.28
N ASN A 972 -19.93 -36.31 4.18
CA ASN A 972 -20.90 -37.07 4.98
C ASN A 972 -20.84 -38.56 4.63
N LEU A 973 -20.78 -38.89 3.33
CA LEU A 973 -20.64 -40.27 2.87
C LEU A 973 -19.37 -40.92 3.41
N ALA A 974 -18.22 -40.24 3.31
CA ALA A 974 -16.95 -40.72 3.87
C ALA A 974 -17.05 -40.97 5.37
N TYR A 975 -17.70 -40.07 6.13
CA TYR A 975 -17.99 -40.29 7.55
C TYR A 975 -18.80 -41.57 7.77
N PHE A 976 -19.89 -41.78 7.03
CA PHE A 976 -20.69 -43.00 7.19
C PHE A 976 -19.93 -44.27 6.78
N MET A 977 -19.10 -44.22 5.74
CA MET A 977 -18.26 -45.34 5.32
C MET A 977 -17.30 -45.77 6.43
N ARG A 978 -16.56 -44.84 7.03
CA ARG A 978 -15.63 -45.18 8.12
C ARG A 978 -16.34 -45.61 9.41
N GLU A 979 -17.53 -45.08 9.69
CA GLU A 979 -18.39 -45.52 10.80
C GLU A 979 -18.92 -46.94 10.63
N LEU A 980 -19.04 -47.41 9.39
CA LEU A 980 -19.37 -48.81 9.05
C LEU A 980 -18.13 -49.71 8.92
N GLY A 981 -16.94 -49.18 9.21
CA GLY A 981 -15.68 -49.90 9.20
C GLY A 981 -14.88 -49.83 7.90
N ASP A 982 -15.33 -49.09 6.89
CA ASP A 982 -14.60 -48.85 5.64
C ASP A 982 -13.78 -47.55 5.68
N ALA A 983 -12.76 -47.52 6.54
CA ALA A 983 -11.85 -46.38 6.65
C ALA A 983 -10.99 -46.18 5.39
N ALA A 984 -10.66 -47.26 4.67
CA ALA A 984 -9.86 -47.19 3.45
C ALA A 984 -10.62 -46.54 2.30
N GLY A 985 -11.86 -46.99 2.03
CA GLY A 985 -12.70 -46.36 1.00
C GLY A 985 -13.05 -44.90 1.35
N SER A 986 -13.25 -44.59 2.64
CA SER A 986 -13.43 -43.22 3.11
C SER A 986 -12.21 -42.34 2.81
N LEU A 987 -10.99 -42.83 3.07
CA LEU A 987 -9.74 -42.11 2.78
C LEU A 987 -9.58 -41.83 1.28
N ASP A 988 -9.83 -42.84 0.45
CA ASP A 988 -9.71 -42.72 -1.01
C ASP A 988 -10.70 -41.69 -1.57
N LEU A 989 -11.95 -41.70 -1.08
CA LEU A 989 -12.96 -40.73 -1.46
C LEU A 989 -12.55 -39.30 -1.08
N LEU A 990 -12.09 -39.08 0.15
CA LEU A 990 -11.70 -37.76 0.63
C LEU A 990 -10.46 -37.21 -0.08
N ARG A 991 -9.44 -38.04 -0.34
CA ARG A 991 -8.25 -37.64 -1.11
C ARG A 991 -8.59 -37.26 -2.54
N ARG A 992 -9.51 -37.99 -3.19
CA ARG A 992 -10.04 -37.62 -4.51
C ARG A 992 -10.74 -36.26 -4.46
N GLY A 993 -11.58 -36.05 -3.44
CA GLY A 993 -12.29 -34.77 -3.25
C GLY A 993 -11.36 -33.59 -3.04
N LEU A 994 -10.34 -33.76 -2.20
CA LEU A 994 -9.33 -32.76 -1.93
C LEU A 994 -8.59 -32.36 -3.23
N GLY A 995 -8.11 -33.34 -4.00
CA GLY A 995 -7.38 -33.09 -5.25
C GLY A 995 -8.20 -32.37 -6.32
N LEU A 996 -9.51 -32.64 -6.39
CA LEU A 996 -10.41 -31.99 -7.35
C LEU A 996 -10.86 -30.59 -6.91
N LEU A 997 -11.09 -30.39 -5.61
CA LEU A 997 -11.64 -29.14 -5.08
C LEU A 997 -10.60 -28.10 -4.71
N ALA A 998 -9.41 -28.49 -4.24
CA ALA A 998 -8.42 -27.54 -3.76
C ALA A 998 -8.12 -26.43 -4.79
N PRO A 999 -7.88 -26.71 -6.09
CA PRO A 999 -7.60 -25.65 -7.06
C PRO A 999 -8.75 -24.65 -7.25
N VAL A 1000 -9.99 -25.13 -7.16
CA VAL A 1000 -11.21 -24.31 -7.39
C VAL A 1000 -11.55 -23.49 -6.14
N GLN A 1001 -11.44 -24.10 -4.96
CA GLN A 1001 -11.76 -23.46 -3.69
C GLN A 1001 -10.70 -22.45 -3.26
N VAL A 1002 -9.41 -22.74 -3.47
CA VAL A 1002 -8.32 -21.78 -3.21
C VAL A 1002 -8.54 -20.51 -4.03
N LYS A 1003 -8.95 -20.65 -5.30
CA LYS A 1003 -9.25 -19.50 -6.16
C LYS A 1003 -10.49 -18.72 -5.72
N ALA A 1004 -11.52 -19.40 -5.22
CA ALA A 1004 -12.81 -18.79 -4.92
C ALA A 1004 -12.91 -18.20 -3.50
N ALA A 1005 -12.33 -18.87 -2.51
CA ALA A 1005 -12.48 -18.56 -1.08
C ALA A 1005 -11.13 -18.46 -0.35
N GLY A 1006 -10.01 -18.55 -1.08
CA GLY A 1006 -8.67 -18.60 -0.48
C GLY A 1006 -8.28 -20.00 0.00
N PRO A 1007 -7.02 -20.17 0.45
CA PRO A 1007 -6.50 -21.47 0.85
C PRO A 1007 -7.21 -22.11 2.05
N ARG A 1008 -7.89 -21.30 2.87
CA ARG A 1008 -8.49 -21.71 4.15
C ARG A 1008 -10.01 -21.96 4.10
N SER A 1009 -10.47 -22.57 3.01
CA SER A 1009 -11.89 -22.90 2.86
C SER A 1009 -12.36 -23.91 3.92
N LEU A 1010 -13.47 -23.62 4.62
CA LEU A 1010 -14.05 -24.51 5.63
C LEU A 1010 -14.37 -25.91 5.10
N LEU A 1011 -14.72 -26.03 3.81
CA LEU A 1011 -14.96 -27.34 3.18
C LEU A 1011 -13.67 -28.14 3.03
N LEU A 1012 -12.56 -27.50 2.64
CA LEU A 1012 -11.27 -28.17 2.52
C LEU A 1012 -10.76 -28.61 3.89
N LEU A 1013 -10.83 -27.74 4.90
CA LEU A 1013 -10.48 -28.07 6.29
C LEU A 1013 -11.29 -29.25 6.83
N ARG A 1014 -12.58 -29.32 6.48
CA ARG A 1014 -13.42 -30.47 6.84
C ARG A 1014 -12.98 -31.77 6.15
N ILE A 1015 -12.54 -31.70 4.90
CA ILE A 1015 -11.98 -32.85 4.18
C ILE A 1015 -10.68 -33.31 4.84
N GLU A 1016 -9.78 -32.38 5.16
CA GLU A 1016 -8.51 -32.67 5.85
C GLU A 1016 -8.74 -33.34 7.20
N CYS A 1017 -9.63 -32.81 8.04
CA CYS A 1017 -10.00 -33.46 9.31
C CYS A 1017 -10.53 -34.88 9.09
N GLY A 1018 -11.35 -35.08 8.05
CA GLY A 1018 -11.85 -36.41 7.70
C GLY A 1018 -10.73 -37.37 7.26
N ILE A 1019 -9.70 -36.86 6.56
CA ILE A 1019 -8.52 -37.64 6.16
C ILE A 1019 -7.70 -38.04 7.39
N ALA A 1020 -7.46 -37.13 8.33
CA ALA A 1020 -6.74 -37.39 9.57
C ALA A 1020 -7.42 -38.52 10.37
N VAL A 1021 -8.74 -38.46 10.55
CA VAL A 1021 -9.48 -39.53 11.24
C VAL A 1021 -9.34 -40.88 10.53
N CYS A 1022 -9.40 -40.91 9.19
CA CYS A 1022 -9.15 -42.14 8.44
C CYS A 1022 -7.74 -42.67 8.62
N GLU A 1023 -6.73 -41.81 8.59
CA GLU A 1023 -5.32 -42.16 8.78
C GLU A 1023 -5.10 -42.75 10.17
N ARG A 1024 -5.65 -42.14 11.22
CA ARG A 1024 -5.63 -42.71 12.57
C ARG A 1024 -6.29 -44.09 12.64
N ARG A 1025 -7.47 -44.27 12.06
CA ARG A 1025 -8.17 -45.59 12.02
C ARG A 1025 -7.39 -46.67 11.27
N LEU A 1026 -6.52 -46.27 10.34
CA LEU A 1026 -5.63 -47.16 9.58
C LEU A 1026 -4.25 -47.33 10.24
N GLY A 1027 -4.01 -46.74 11.41
CA GLY A 1027 -2.76 -46.86 12.17
C GLY A 1027 -1.65 -45.88 11.77
N ARG A 1028 -1.99 -44.80 11.06
CA ARG A 1028 -1.10 -43.70 10.67
C ARG A 1028 -1.36 -42.48 11.57
N SER A 1029 -1.14 -42.65 12.87
CA SER A 1029 -1.56 -41.68 13.90
C SER A 1029 -0.66 -40.44 13.95
N PHE A 1030 0.61 -40.53 13.55
CA PHE A 1030 1.50 -39.37 13.44
C PHE A 1030 1.04 -38.42 12.33
N GLU A 1031 0.72 -38.95 11.14
CA GLU A 1031 0.21 -38.17 10.01
C GLU A 1031 -1.17 -37.55 10.33
N ALA A 1032 -2.01 -38.27 11.06
CA ALA A 1032 -3.27 -37.75 11.57
C ALA A 1032 -3.05 -36.57 12.53
N LEU A 1033 -2.19 -36.73 13.54
CA LEU A 1033 -1.90 -35.69 14.53
C LEU A 1033 -1.34 -34.42 13.88
N SER A 1034 -0.41 -34.54 12.93
CA SER A 1034 0.14 -33.39 12.20
C SER A 1034 -0.98 -32.62 11.49
N ARG A 1035 -1.80 -33.34 10.71
CA ARG A 1035 -2.87 -32.73 9.91
C ARG A 1035 -3.97 -32.10 10.76
N ASP A 1036 -4.44 -32.79 11.80
CA ASP A 1036 -5.49 -32.22 12.66
C ASP A 1036 -4.97 -31.07 13.52
N THR A 1037 -3.67 -31.04 13.86
CA THR A 1037 -3.07 -29.87 14.53
C THR A 1037 -3.01 -28.67 13.60
N GLU A 1038 -2.57 -28.84 12.35
CA GLU A 1038 -2.59 -27.79 11.33
C GLU A 1038 -4.02 -27.31 11.03
N ALA A 1039 -4.95 -28.24 10.83
CA ALA A 1039 -6.35 -27.93 10.56
C ALA A 1039 -7.02 -27.21 11.75
N LEU A 1040 -6.66 -27.56 12.99
CA LEU A 1040 -7.14 -26.85 14.18
C LEU A 1040 -6.65 -25.41 14.20
N GLU A 1041 -5.36 -25.18 13.94
CA GLU A 1041 -4.79 -23.83 13.89
C GLU A 1041 -5.53 -23.00 12.83
N GLU A 1042 -5.70 -23.54 11.63
CA GLU A 1042 -6.47 -22.87 10.57
C GLU A 1042 -7.94 -22.65 10.95
N LEU A 1043 -8.61 -23.61 11.59
CA LEU A 1043 -10.02 -23.44 12.03
C LEU A 1043 -10.15 -22.38 13.12
N CYS A 1044 -9.23 -22.36 14.09
CA CYS A 1044 -9.14 -21.28 15.07
C CYS A 1044 -8.99 -19.94 14.36
N GLU A 1045 -8.18 -19.87 13.31
CA GLU A 1045 -7.96 -18.66 12.52
C GLU A 1045 -9.13 -18.23 11.62
N VAL A 1046 -9.96 -19.15 11.13
CA VAL A 1046 -11.05 -18.81 10.18
C VAL A 1046 -12.36 -18.51 10.89
N VAL A 1047 -12.70 -19.27 11.93
CA VAL A 1047 -14.02 -19.22 12.60
C VAL A 1047 -13.93 -19.02 14.11
N GLY A 1048 -12.73 -19.02 14.69
CA GLY A 1048 -12.50 -18.84 16.11
C GLY A 1048 -12.60 -20.13 16.94
N GLU A 1049 -12.12 -20.06 18.18
CA GLU A 1049 -12.02 -21.22 19.10
C GLU A 1049 -13.37 -21.81 19.50
N ARG A 1050 -14.43 -20.99 19.51
CA ARG A 1050 -15.78 -21.38 19.94
C ARG A 1050 -16.65 -21.91 18.80
N HIS A 1051 -16.12 -22.01 17.58
CA HIS A 1051 -16.90 -22.58 16.48
C HIS A 1051 -16.98 -24.10 16.58
N ALA A 1052 -18.11 -24.68 16.15
CA ALA A 1052 -18.35 -26.12 16.22
C ALA A 1052 -17.24 -26.95 15.55
N ALA A 1053 -16.81 -26.55 14.35
CA ALA A 1053 -15.75 -27.25 13.63
C ALA A 1053 -14.42 -27.26 14.42
N THR A 1054 -14.05 -26.13 15.02
CA THR A 1054 -12.83 -25.98 15.82
C THR A 1054 -12.87 -26.88 17.05
N VAL A 1055 -14.00 -26.91 17.75
CA VAL A 1055 -14.20 -27.76 18.94
C VAL A 1055 -14.14 -29.26 18.57
N LEU A 1056 -14.68 -29.66 17.43
CA LEU A 1056 -14.67 -31.05 16.98
C LEU A 1056 -13.27 -31.49 16.49
N CYS A 1057 -12.58 -30.67 15.71
CA CYS A 1057 -11.18 -30.91 15.34
C CYS A 1057 -10.29 -31.00 16.60
N SER A 1058 -10.58 -30.14 17.58
CA SER A 1058 -9.97 -30.18 18.91
C SER A 1058 -10.14 -31.51 19.65
N ALA A 1059 -11.31 -32.15 19.52
CA ALA A 1059 -11.53 -33.49 20.06
C ALA A 1059 -10.80 -34.57 19.23
N ALA A 1060 -10.68 -34.40 17.91
CA ALA A 1060 -9.94 -35.31 17.05
C ALA A 1060 -8.44 -35.31 17.38
N VAL A 1061 -7.82 -34.14 17.58
CA VAL A 1061 -6.43 -34.01 18.07
C VAL A 1061 -6.22 -34.76 19.40
N ALA A 1062 -7.19 -34.71 20.32
CA ALA A 1062 -7.10 -35.45 21.57
C ALA A 1062 -7.05 -36.97 21.33
N ALA A 1063 -7.82 -37.44 20.35
CA ALA A 1063 -7.88 -38.83 19.96
C ALA A 1063 -6.61 -39.29 19.21
N ASP A 1064 -5.98 -38.39 18.45
CA ASP A 1064 -4.68 -38.63 17.81
C ASP A 1064 -3.54 -38.70 18.82
N LEU A 1065 -3.49 -37.77 19.78
CA LEU A 1065 -2.54 -37.82 20.90
C LEU A 1065 -2.65 -39.14 21.67
N HIS A 1066 -3.88 -39.60 21.93
CA HIS A 1066 -4.10 -40.89 22.58
C HIS A 1066 -3.57 -42.06 21.73
N ALA A 1067 -3.77 -42.03 20.41
CA ALA A 1067 -3.28 -43.06 19.50
C ALA A 1067 -1.74 -43.10 19.41
N GLU A 1068 -1.08 -41.95 19.51
CA GLU A 1068 0.38 -41.82 19.59
C GLU A 1068 0.95 -42.19 20.98
N GLY A 1069 0.10 -42.42 21.97
CA GLY A 1069 0.51 -42.81 23.33
C GLY A 1069 0.69 -41.64 24.30
N ASP A 1070 0.50 -40.38 23.87
CA ASP A 1070 0.46 -39.22 24.76
C ASP A 1070 -0.91 -39.10 25.44
N HIS A 1071 -1.16 -39.98 26.41
CA HIS A 1071 -2.42 -40.02 27.13
C HIS A 1071 -2.64 -38.80 28.03
N ALA A 1072 -1.56 -38.20 28.57
CA ALA A 1072 -1.66 -37.00 29.40
C ALA A 1072 -2.07 -35.78 28.56
N GLY A 1073 -1.43 -35.57 27.41
CA GLY A 1073 -1.81 -34.56 26.43
C GLY A 1073 -3.24 -34.76 25.92
N ALA A 1074 -3.62 -36.01 25.62
CA ALA A 1074 -4.98 -36.37 25.21
C ALA A 1074 -6.04 -35.97 26.26
N VAL A 1075 -5.79 -36.20 27.56
CA VAL A 1075 -6.71 -35.80 28.64
C VAL A 1075 -6.89 -34.29 28.68
N ILE A 1076 -5.79 -33.51 28.66
CA ILE A 1076 -5.85 -32.05 28.68
C ILE A 1076 -6.63 -31.52 27.47
N ARG A 1077 -6.33 -32.06 26.29
CA ARG A 1077 -6.96 -31.68 25.03
C ARG A 1077 -8.45 -32.02 25.01
N ALA A 1078 -8.82 -33.22 25.46
CA ALA A 1078 -10.21 -33.68 25.53
C ALA A 1078 -11.04 -32.89 26.56
N GLN A 1079 -10.46 -32.50 27.70
CA GLN A 1079 -11.13 -31.63 28.68
C GLN A 1079 -11.47 -30.27 28.08
N ARG A 1080 -10.51 -29.65 27.36
CA ARG A 1080 -10.74 -28.38 26.64
C ARG A 1080 -11.81 -28.53 25.57
N ALA A 1081 -11.74 -29.59 24.77
CA ALA A 1081 -12.72 -29.88 23.72
C ALA A 1081 -14.13 -30.06 24.31
N LEU A 1082 -14.27 -30.82 25.40
CA LEU A 1082 -15.54 -31.07 26.06
C LEU A 1082 -16.12 -29.80 26.70
N ALA A 1083 -15.27 -28.96 27.32
CA ALA A 1083 -15.70 -27.68 27.86
C ALA A 1083 -16.22 -26.76 26.73
N GLY A 1084 -15.44 -26.58 25.66
CA GLY A 1084 -15.86 -25.79 24.50
C GLY A 1084 -17.14 -26.34 23.86
N PHE A 1085 -17.28 -27.66 23.74
CA PHE A 1085 -18.49 -28.28 23.21
C PHE A 1085 -19.72 -27.98 24.07
N ARG A 1086 -19.59 -28.07 25.40
CA ARG A 1086 -20.68 -27.77 26.33
C ARG A 1086 -21.06 -26.28 26.33
N ASP A 1087 -20.11 -25.40 26.09
CA ASP A 1087 -20.38 -23.96 25.97
C ASP A 1087 -21.16 -23.64 24.68
N VAL A 1088 -20.88 -24.34 23.58
CA VAL A 1088 -21.53 -24.12 22.28
C VAL A 1088 -22.90 -24.80 22.20
N PHE A 1089 -22.98 -26.09 22.53
CA PHE A 1089 -24.18 -26.92 22.32
C PHE A 1089 -25.01 -27.13 23.59
N GLY A 1090 -24.50 -26.73 24.75
CA GLY A 1090 -25.11 -26.98 26.05
C GLY A 1090 -24.68 -28.31 26.68
N ARG A 1091 -24.83 -28.41 28.00
CA ARG A 1091 -24.36 -29.55 28.81
C ARG A 1091 -25.14 -30.85 28.59
N ASP A 1092 -26.40 -30.74 28.18
CA ASP A 1092 -27.31 -31.89 28.02
C ASP A 1092 -27.21 -32.54 26.63
N HIS A 1093 -26.34 -32.04 25.76
CA HIS A 1093 -26.24 -32.51 24.39
C HIS A 1093 -25.62 -33.93 24.33
N PRO A 1094 -26.24 -34.93 23.64
CA PRO A 1094 -25.76 -36.31 23.61
C PRO A 1094 -24.28 -36.48 23.20
N HIS A 1095 -23.84 -35.75 22.17
CA HIS A 1095 -22.43 -35.79 21.74
C HIS A 1095 -21.43 -35.31 22.83
N GLY A 1096 -21.84 -34.45 23.77
CA GLY A 1096 -20.99 -34.08 24.90
C GLY A 1096 -20.69 -35.29 25.80
N TYR A 1097 -21.64 -36.20 25.96
CA TYR A 1097 -21.45 -37.44 26.71
C TYR A 1097 -20.65 -38.49 25.93
N ALA A 1098 -20.71 -38.47 24.60
CA ALA A 1098 -19.81 -39.25 23.74
C ALA A 1098 -18.34 -38.79 23.89
N LEU A 1099 -18.10 -37.49 23.83
CA LEU A 1099 -16.77 -36.90 24.10
C LEU A 1099 -16.29 -37.19 25.53
N GLN A 1100 -17.20 -37.15 26.52
CA GLN A 1100 -16.89 -37.55 27.89
C GLN A 1100 -16.50 -39.03 28.01
N ALA A 1101 -17.12 -39.93 27.22
CA ALA A 1101 -16.73 -41.34 27.21
C ALA A 1101 -15.31 -41.54 26.63
N ASN A 1102 -14.94 -40.78 25.60
CA ASN A 1102 -13.54 -40.73 25.11
C ASN A 1102 -12.58 -40.21 26.19
N LEU A 1103 -12.93 -39.11 26.88
CA LEU A 1103 -12.13 -38.60 27.99
C LEU A 1103 -11.95 -39.67 29.08
N GLY A 1104 -12.99 -40.45 29.39
CA GLY A 1104 -12.89 -41.58 30.31
C GLY A 1104 -11.90 -42.66 29.84
N ALA A 1105 -11.87 -42.97 28.55
CA ALA A 1105 -10.88 -43.87 27.97
C ALA A 1105 -9.45 -43.33 28.12
N TYR A 1106 -9.24 -42.03 27.84
CA TYR A 1106 -7.92 -41.40 27.94
C TYR A 1106 -7.43 -41.30 29.39
N LEU A 1107 -8.31 -40.97 30.34
CA LEU A 1107 -8.01 -40.98 31.78
C LEU A 1107 -7.57 -42.35 32.26
N ARG A 1108 -8.27 -43.41 31.82
CA ARG A 1108 -7.87 -44.79 32.15
C ARG A 1108 -6.47 -45.09 31.63
N ALA A 1109 -6.17 -44.70 30.39
CA ALA A 1109 -4.86 -44.90 29.79
C ALA A 1109 -3.76 -44.09 30.49
N ALA A 1110 -4.10 -42.90 31.01
CA ALA A 1110 -3.22 -42.08 31.86
C ALA A 1110 -3.11 -42.56 33.32
N GLY A 1111 -3.83 -43.63 33.72
CA GLY A 1111 -3.75 -44.25 35.04
C GLY A 1111 -4.85 -43.85 36.03
N ASP A 1112 -5.76 -42.94 35.67
CA ASP A 1112 -6.88 -42.51 36.52
C ASP A 1112 -8.13 -43.37 36.25
N ALA A 1113 -8.08 -44.63 36.68
CA ALA A 1113 -9.16 -45.59 36.48
C ALA A 1113 -10.43 -45.24 37.28
N GLU A 1114 -10.31 -44.47 38.37
CA GLU A 1114 -11.44 -44.09 39.21
C GLU A 1114 -12.35 -43.10 38.50
N GLU A 1115 -11.76 -42.00 38.05
CA GLU A 1115 -12.50 -40.96 37.34
C GLU A 1115 -12.99 -41.47 35.98
N ALA A 1116 -12.18 -42.29 35.30
CA ALA A 1116 -12.57 -42.96 34.05
C ALA A 1116 -13.84 -43.82 34.21
N ALA A 1117 -13.94 -44.61 35.29
CA ALA A 1117 -15.11 -45.43 35.56
C ALA A 1117 -16.34 -44.58 35.89
N ARG A 1118 -16.16 -43.48 36.63
CA ARG A 1118 -17.24 -42.54 36.97
C ARG A 1118 -17.81 -41.85 35.73
N LEU A 1119 -16.94 -41.24 34.91
CA LEU A 1119 -17.33 -40.56 33.68
C LEU A 1119 -17.96 -41.53 32.67
N GLY A 1120 -17.40 -42.74 32.54
CA GLY A 1120 -17.94 -43.77 31.66
C GLY A 1120 -19.33 -44.25 32.08
N ALA A 1121 -19.57 -44.44 33.38
CA ALA A 1121 -20.89 -44.84 33.90
C ALA A 1121 -21.96 -43.76 33.62
N GLU A 1122 -21.61 -42.50 33.88
CA GLU A 1122 -22.48 -41.34 33.59
C GLU A 1122 -22.80 -41.25 32.09
N SER A 1123 -21.78 -41.32 31.23
CA SER A 1123 -21.97 -41.29 29.78
C SER A 1123 -22.88 -42.42 29.27
N CYS A 1124 -22.69 -43.65 29.75
CA CYS A 1124 -23.53 -44.78 29.35
C CYS A 1124 -24.99 -44.57 29.78
N ALA A 1125 -25.22 -44.13 31.01
CA ALA A 1125 -26.57 -43.91 31.53
C ALA A 1125 -27.31 -42.84 30.71
N VAL A 1126 -26.66 -41.70 30.45
CA VAL A 1126 -27.28 -40.59 29.72
C VAL A 1126 -27.49 -40.94 28.23
N LEU A 1127 -26.51 -41.56 27.58
CA LEU A 1127 -26.66 -41.97 26.18
C LEU A 1127 -27.75 -43.04 26.01
N ALA A 1128 -27.86 -44.00 26.94
CA ALA A 1128 -28.91 -45.01 26.91
C ALA A 1128 -30.31 -44.41 27.12
N ASP A 1129 -30.44 -43.41 28.00
CA ASP A 1129 -31.70 -42.68 28.23
C ASP A 1129 -32.11 -41.86 27.00
N ARG A 1130 -31.17 -41.09 26.42
CA ARG A 1130 -31.46 -40.13 25.34
C ARG A 1130 -31.56 -40.75 23.95
N LEU A 1131 -30.68 -41.70 23.64
CA LEU A 1131 -30.55 -42.29 22.30
C LEU A 1131 -31.02 -43.74 22.25
N GLY A 1132 -31.20 -44.37 23.41
CA GLY A 1132 -31.53 -45.78 23.54
C GLY A 1132 -30.31 -46.69 23.73
N PRO A 1133 -30.51 -47.89 24.32
CA PRO A 1133 -29.44 -48.82 24.67
C PRO A 1133 -28.78 -49.52 23.47
N ARG A 1134 -29.35 -49.40 22.27
CA ARG A 1134 -28.83 -50.00 21.03
C ARG A 1134 -28.20 -48.97 20.09
N HIS A 1135 -28.17 -47.70 20.48
CA HIS A 1135 -27.57 -46.66 19.64
C HIS A 1135 -26.04 -46.88 19.53
N PRO A 1136 -25.42 -46.68 18.35
CA PRO A 1136 -23.98 -46.83 18.16
C PRO A 1136 -23.10 -46.18 19.23
N LEU A 1137 -23.38 -44.91 19.55
CA LEU A 1137 -22.64 -44.16 20.58
C LEU A 1137 -22.81 -44.77 21.98
N THR A 1138 -24.00 -45.27 22.32
CA THR A 1138 -24.25 -45.94 23.60
C THR A 1138 -23.44 -47.23 23.70
N LEU A 1139 -23.44 -48.04 22.64
CA LEU A 1139 -22.68 -49.30 22.61
C LEU A 1139 -21.17 -49.07 22.68
N ALA A 1140 -20.65 -48.05 21.98
CA ALA A 1140 -19.25 -47.68 22.05
C ALA A 1140 -18.85 -47.20 23.45
N ALA A 1141 -19.68 -46.36 24.08
CA ALA A 1141 -19.47 -45.94 25.46
C ALA A 1141 -19.54 -47.12 26.45
N GLU A 1142 -20.44 -48.08 26.25
CA GLU A 1142 -20.53 -49.30 27.07
C GLU A 1142 -19.24 -50.13 27.02
N VAL A 1143 -18.64 -50.31 25.84
CA VAL A 1143 -17.35 -51.01 25.68
C VAL A 1143 -16.22 -50.26 26.38
N ASN A 1144 -16.12 -48.94 26.19
CA ASN A 1144 -15.07 -48.13 26.82
C ASN A 1144 -15.24 -48.10 28.34
N HIS A 1145 -16.47 -47.99 28.84
CA HIS A 1145 -16.77 -48.04 30.26
C HIS A 1145 -16.45 -49.41 30.88
N ALA A 1146 -16.78 -50.52 30.21
CA ALA A 1146 -16.44 -51.85 30.68
C ALA A 1146 -14.91 -52.04 30.82
N ASN A 1147 -14.11 -51.49 29.88
CA ASN A 1147 -12.65 -51.46 30.01
C ASN A 1147 -12.19 -50.66 31.25
N SER A 1148 -12.81 -49.51 31.54
CA SER A 1148 -12.52 -48.68 32.73
C SER A 1148 -12.97 -49.29 34.04
N LEU A 1149 -14.00 -50.14 34.02
CA LEU A 1149 -14.50 -50.84 35.19
C LEU A 1149 -13.63 -52.04 35.59
N ALA A 1150 -12.96 -52.67 34.63
CA ALA A 1150 -12.22 -53.92 34.82
C ALA A 1150 -11.20 -53.94 35.99
N PRO A 1151 -10.46 -52.86 36.29
CA PRO A 1151 -9.57 -52.82 37.45
C PRO A 1151 -10.29 -52.93 38.80
N ARG A 1152 -11.57 -52.51 38.86
CA ARG A 1152 -12.40 -52.47 40.08
C ARG A 1152 -13.28 -53.69 40.21
N ASP A 1153 -14.00 -54.02 39.14
CA ASP A 1153 -14.91 -55.17 39.09
C ASP A 1153 -14.82 -55.85 37.72
N ARG A 1154 -13.95 -56.85 37.65
CA ARG A 1154 -13.73 -57.64 36.44
C ARG A 1154 -14.97 -58.44 36.02
N ASN A 1155 -15.73 -58.97 36.98
CA ASN A 1155 -16.88 -59.81 36.64
C ASN A 1155 -17.98 -58.96 36.01
N LEU A 1156 -18.27 -57.80 36.61
CA LEU A 1156 -19.20 -56.84 36.02
C LEU A 1156 -18.70 -56.31 34.67
N ALA A 1157 -17.39 -56.08 34.51
CA ALA A 1157 -16.82 -55.71 33.22
C ALA A 1157 -17.00 -56.80 32.15
N VAL A 1158 -16.84 -58.08 32.50
CA VAL A 1158 -17.11 -59.22 31.59
C VAL A 1158 -18.58 -59.26 31.18
N ASP A 1159 -19.50 -59.10 32.13
CA ASP A 1159 -20.94 -59.13 31.85
C ASP A 1159 -21.38 -57.97 30.95
N ARG A 1160 -20.87 -56.76 31.22
CA ARG A 1160 -21.11 -55.57 30.40
C ARG A 1160 -20.55 -55.73 28.99
N MET A 1161 -19.31 -56.21 28.88
CA MET A 1161 -18.67 -56.43 27.57
C MET A 1161 -19.39 -57.53 26.76
N ALA A 1162 -19.83 -58.61 27.40
CA ALA A 1162 -20.62 -59.67 26.74
C ALA A 1162 -21.97 -59.15 26.23
N THR A 1163 -22.66 -58.33 27.03
CA THR A 1163 -23.93 -57.69 26.64
C THR A 1163 -23.73 -56.72 25.47
N ALA A 1164 -22.67 -55.90 25.52
CA ALA A 1164 -22.31 -55.00 24.43
C ALA A 1164 -21.98 -55.77 23.15
N LEU A 1165 -21.26 -56.88 23.25
CA LEU A 1165 -20.92 -57.73 22.12
C LEU A 1165 -22.16 -58.30 21.42
N GLU A 1166 -23.13 -58.83 22.17
CA GLU A 1166 -24.39 -59.34 21.62
C GLU A 1166 -25.13 -58.26 20.81
N ARG A 1167 -25.21 -57.04 21.37
CA ARG A 1167 -25.87 -55.90 20.72
C ARG A 1167 -25.10 -55.42 19.49
N LEU A 1168 -23.78 -55.34 19.56
CA LEU A 1168 -22.92 -54.96 18.44
C LEU A 1168 -22.98 -55.99 17.30
N LEU A 1169 -22.99 -57.29 17.61
CA LEU A 1169 -23.15 -58.37 16.63
C LEU A 1169 -24.50 -58.28 15.91
N TYR A 1170 -25.57 -58.04 16.67
CA TYR A 1170 -26.90 -57.85 16.08
C TYR A 1170 -26.96 -56.63 15.16
N PHE A 1171 -26.30 -55.54 15.54
CA PHE A 1171 -26.40 -54.26 14.84
C PHE A 1171 -25.47 -54.14 13.63
N TYR A 1172 -24.19 -54.50 13.77
CA TYR A 1172 -23.17 -54.33 12.73
C TYR A 1172 -22.72 -55.63 12.04
N GLY A 1173 -23.00 -56.78 12.63
CA GLY A 1173 -22.47 -58.07 12.19
C GLY A 1173 -20.99 -58.30 12.55
N PRO A 1174 -20.49 -59.54 12.36
CA PRO A 1174 -19.20 -60.01 12.89
C PRO A 1174 -17.96 -59.33 12.28
N GLY A 1175 -18.08 -58.76 11.08
CA GLY A 1175 -16.95 -58.14 10.38
C GLY A 1175 -16.56 -56.75 10.90
N HIS A 1176 -17.42 -56.11 11.70
CA HIS A 1176 -17.25 -54.70 12.06
C HIS A 1176 -16.11 -54.46 13.06
N PRO A 1177 -15.32 -53.39 12.92
CA PRO A 1177 -14.19 -53.11 13.82
C PRO A 1177 -14.57 -53.06 15.30
N HIS A 1178 -15.71 -52.46 15.65
CA HIS A 1178 -16.17 -52.38 17.05
C HIS A 1178 -16.50 -53.76 17.64
N VAL A 1179 -17.07 -54.67 16.83
CA VAL A 1179 -17.31 -56.05 17.25
C VAL A 1179 -15.98 -56.73 17.55
N ARG A 1180 -15.01 -56.64 16.65
CA ARG A 1180 -13.69 -57.26 16.82
C ARG A 1180 -12.93 -56.70 18.03
N ILE A 1181 -13.04 -55.40 18.29
CA ILE A 1181 -12.49 -54.76 19.50
C ILE A 1181 -13.16 -55.35 20.75
N CYS A 1182 -14.49 -55.40 20.77
CA CYS A 1182 -15.27 -55.92 21.89
C CYS A 1182 -14.97 -57.41 22.18
N GLU A 1183 -14.91 -58.25 21.14
CA GLU A 1183 -14.53 -59.67 21.23
C GLU A 1183 -13.14 -59.86 21.83
N ARG A 1184 -12.16 -59.09 21.34
CA ARG A 1184 -10.79 -59.13 21.84
C ARG A 1184 -10.73 -58.71 23.30
N ASN A 1185 -11.34 -57.59 23.66
CA ASN A 1185 -11.36 -57.10 25.04
C ASN A 1185 -12.04 -58.12 25.98
N LEU A 1186 -13.15 -58.73 25.56
CA LEU A 1186 -13.83 -59.78 26.33
C LEU A 1186 -12.94 -61.01 26.52
N ALA A 1187 -12.21 -61.44 25.48
CA ALA A 1187 -11.27 -62.55 25.56
C ALA A 1187 -10.10 -62.24 26.50
N ASP A 1188 -9.57 -61.02 26.48
CA ASP A 1188 -8.55 -60.54 27.41
C ASP A 1188 -9.07 -60.56 28.86
N LEU A 1189 -10.26 -60.00 29.12
CA LEU A 1189 -10.89 -59.98 30.45
C LEU A 1189 -11.14 -61.39 31.02
N ARG A 1190 -11.53 -62.34 30.16
CA ARG A 1190 -11.71 -63.75 30.55
C ARG A 1190 -10.38 -64.42 30.88
N ARG A 1191 -9.32 -64.19 30.09
CA ARG A 1191 -7.96 -64.72 30.35
C ARG A 1191 -7.36 -64.21 31.66
N GLU A 1192 -7.57 -62.94 32.02
CA GLU A 1192 -7.11 -62.38 33.30
C GLU A 1192 -7.70 -63.10 34.52
N GLY A 1193 -8.89 -63.71 34.39
CA GLY A 1193 -9.51 -64.49 35.48
C GLY A 1193 -8.95 -65.90 35.67
N LEU A 1194 -8.22 -66.43 34.68
CA LEU A 1194 -7.66 -67.79 34.70
C LEU A 1194 -6.20 -67.80 35.19
N GLY A 1195 -5.75 -66.76 35.91
CA GLY A 1195 -4.38 -66.63 36.40
C GLY A 1195 -3.38 -66.04 35.38
N GLY A 1196 -3.85 -65.53 34.26
CA GLY A 1196 -3.02 -64.79 33.29
C GLY A 1196 -2.52 -63.44 33.85
N ARG A 1197 -1.34 -63.00 33.41
CA ARG A 1197 -0.77 -61.69 33.79
C ARG A 1197 -1.72 -60.57 33.36
N ARG A 1198 -2.13 -59.70 34.30
CA ARG A 1198 -2.92 -58.49 34.01
C ARG A 1198 -2.06 -57.54 33.19
N ASP A 1199 -2.47 -57.29 31.96
CA ASP A 1199 -1.80 -56.34 31.06
C ASP A 1199 -2.84 -55.38 30.47
N PRO A 1200 -3.13 -54.27 31.16
CA PRO A 1200 -4.13 -53.29 30.75
C PRO A 1200 -3.86 -52.71 29.34
N SER A 1201 -2.60 -52.72 28.89
CA SER A 1201 -2.19 -52.19 27.58
C SER A 1201 -2.71 -53.00 26.38
N ARG A 1202 -3.23 -54.22 26.62
CA ARG A 1202 -3.76 -55.09 25.56
C ARG A 1202 -5.18 -54.75 25.14
N ARG A 1203 -5.95 -54.09 26.01
CA ARG A 1203 -7.33 -53.67 25.76
C ARG A 1203 -7.34 -52.44 24.86
N ARG A 1204 -8.26 -52.42 23.90
CA ARG A 1204 -8.44 -51.31 22.96
C ARG A 1204 -9.74 -50.57 23.22
N ASP A 1205 -9.71 -49.25 23.15
CA ASP A 1205 -10.93 -48.44 23.16
C ASP A 1205 -11.54 -48.36 21.77
N ILE A 1206 -12.84 -48.09 21.77
CA ILE A 1206 -13.55 -47.61 20.59
C ILE A 1206 -13.39 -46.10 20.56
N ASP A 1207 -12.78 -45.61 19.49
CA ASP A 1207 -12.74 -44.19 19.18
C ASP A 1207 -14.13 -43.69 18.77
N ILE A 1208 -14.75 -42.85 19.60
CA ILE A 1208 -16.06 -42.29 19.30
C ILE A 1208 -15.89 -40.99 18.55
N GLU A 1209 -16.05 -41.02 17.23
CA GLU A 1209 -16.15 -39.81 16.41
C GLU A 1209 -17.56 -39.22 16.53
N VAL A 1210 -17.64 -37.90 16.64
CA VAL A 1210 -18.92 -37.17 16.67
C VAL A 1210 -19.11 -36.38 15.38
N MET A 1211 -20.25 -36.57 14.72
CA MET A 1211 -20.54 -35.91 13.46
C MET A 1211 -20.81 -34.40 13.62
N PRO A 1212 -20.31 -33.53 12.71
CA PRO A 1212 -20.77 -32.14 12.60
C PRO A 1212 -22.21 -32.02 12.02
N TYR A 1213 -22.97 -30.98 12.40
CA TYR A 1213 -24.44 -30.87 12.20
C TYR A 1213 -24.94 -30.25 10.89
#